data_AF-A0AAF0IN53-F1
#
_entry.id   AF-A0AAF0IN53-F1
#
_cell.length_a   1.000
_cell.length_b   1.000
_cell.length_c   1.000
_cell.angle_alpha   90.00
_cell.angle_beta   90.00
_cell.angle_gamma   90.00
#
_symmetry.space_group_name_H-M   'P 1'
#
loop_
_entity.id
_entity.type
_entity.pdbx_description
1 polymer ?
#
loop_
_entity_poly.entity_id
_entity_poly.type
_entity_poly.pdbx_seq_one_letter_code
_entity_poly.pdbx_strand_id
1 'polypeptide(L)'
;MAHEELGEEDPLQAVVLCDVFTQRFAPLTLDMPRCLMPVCNVPLIEWTIETLARAGVHEVFFLATWHVAQIRAYLEEKHPALCKPPSARGGSANTTSLQKLTLIAVPEARSIGDMMRELDAHQVIKSDFVLMHGDAVGNLDLAAVVAAHKQRRRVDRNAIMTVCTMPIAEHSRARPFGDQSVFTVAPSTSQLLYYNSVPAIPRKPFIKLPLELFDDENAQSLSGKGAEIDVRNDLVHCGVDVCAIDVPPLFTENFDYQLFLREFVQGILTSDLLEAKIFLHVAPPANASSTSSGTPWDATAKGLLGSPAYGEGYMLRASGPGAYEVVSNDVLTGWTYPYTPRLRLPNSANYTHLSSLRFLGEGATYALSARIGFRSLIGPASRLEDEVDAHHSVVGARVRIGARSRVHHAFLWNDVTVGEDCELSGCIVGHNVTILDRVRLDRGTIVASNCVIGPDVHLERGAHVSLHPFRESEDDEEEDEERSGDASALGANGKGYLWEPLHTKVHDTDSDEDDTDEVENAANAQLFGMDADLADVDLSDAPSDLSSIDADSDPEALLGDETDDELDSDSELDSPDSPSGFGSVSLTLPDGTESQTYGEKVETENRLSEFRVEANASLERAFEENHAPDNAAIELKTLRMASNVPPSEVRRVVIAFVLARCDVERPKETADLLDKWGALFREVSHDDQIDAIAVMQSYCAMHLSHTRLFLPLLKKVYNDEMVSDDAILAWWRHPSSRKVVYELDEKREATVKPVVLELRKRAEPVVRHILESQESSEEDDEEDDDE
;
A
#
# COMPACT_ATOMS: atom_id res chain seq x y z
N MET A 1 8.32 18.44 54.36
CA MET A 1 7.22 19.30 53.87
C MET A 1 7.62 19.77 52.48
N ALA A 2 7.39 18.91 51.50
CA ALA A 2 7.32 19.29 50.09
C ALA A 2 5.91 18.85 49.68
N HIS A 3 5.14 19.79 49.14
CA HIS A 3 3.74 19.62 48.82
C HIS A 3 3.59 18.49 47.79
N GLU A 4 2.92 17.40 48.18
CA GLU A 4 2.17 16.57 47.24
C GLU A 4 1.08 17.46 46.67
N GLU A 5 1.35 18.07 45.51
CA GLU A 5 0.28 18.51 44.63
C GLU A 5 -0.49 17.25 44.25
N LEU A 6 -1.71 17.12 44.79
CA LEU A 6 -2.76 16.30 44.19
C LEU A 6 -2.94 16.83 42.76
N GLY A 7 -2.18 16.30 41.82
CA GLY A 7 -2.42 16.52 40.40
C GLY A 7 -3.81 16.01 40.10
N GLU A 8 -4.69 16.90 39.65
CA GLU A 8 -5.84 16.49 38.85
C GLU A 8 -5.27 15.66 37.71
N GLU A 9 -5.43 14.34 37.74
CA GLU A 9 -5.02 13.49 36.62
C GLU A 9 -5.75 14.01 35.37
N ASP A 10 -4.99 14.34 34.33
CA ASP A 10 -5.55 14.80 33.07
C ASP A 10 -6.59 13.77 32.59
N PRO A 11 -7.78 14.23 32.16
CA PRO A 11 -8.85 13.34 31.78
C PRO A 11 -8.41 12.47 30.60
N LEU A 12 -8.66 11.15 30.68
CA LEU A 12 -8.38 10.26 29.56
C LEU A 12 -9.25 10.66 28.36
N GLN A 13 -8.59 10.99 27.25
CA GLN A 13 -9.22 11.36 25.98
C GLN A 13 -9.16 10.18 25.01
N ALA A 14 -10.14 10.09 24.11
CA ALA A 14 -10.12 9.14 23.00
C ALA A 14 -10.46 9.83 21.69
N VAL A 15 -9.85 9.34 20.62
CA VAL A 15 -10.06 9.79 19.25
C VAL A 15 -10.62 8.62 18.47
N VAL A 16 -11.79 8.81 17.87
CA VAL A 16 -12.47 7.79 17.07
C VAL A 16 -12.44 8.23 15.61
N LEU A 17 -11.80 7.41 14.78
CA LEU A 17 -11.78 7.58 13.32
C LEU A 17 -13.07 6.98 12.75
N CYS A 18 -14.03 7.83 12.38
CA CYS A 18 -15.31 7.36 11.82
C CYS A 18 -15.17 6.80 10.40
N ASP A 19 -14.21 7.34 9.66
CA ASP A 19 -13.92 7.00 8.27
C ASP A 19 -12.53 6.36 8.19
N VAL A 20 -12.39 5.37 7.31
CA VAL A 20 -11.13 4.62 7.14
C VAL A 20 -10.64 4.67 5.69
N PHE A 21 -11.22 5.54 4.86
CA PHE A 21 -10.83 5.83 3.46
C PHE A 21 -10.76 4.62 2.50
N THR A 22 -11.18 3.44 2.93
CA THR A 22 -11.25 2.23 2.10
C THR A 22 -12.61 2.09 1.41
N GLN A 23 -12.63 1.69 0.14
CA GLN A 23 -13.88 1.46 -0.61
C GLN A 23 -14.47 0.05 -0.48
N ARG A 24 -13.99 -0.80 0.45
CA ARG A 24 -14.37 -2.22 0.59
C ARG A 24 -15.87 -2.50 0.82
N PHE A 25 -16.62 -1.52 1.28
CA PHE A 25 -18.08 -1.61 1.50
C PHE A 25 -18.89 -0.83 0.47
N ALA A 26 -18.26 -0.30 -0.58
CA ALA A 26 -18.99 0.25 -1.72
C ALA A 26 -19.88 -0.86 -2.31
N PRO A 27 -21.15 -0.59 -2.63
CA PRO A 27 -21.81 0.72 -2.67
C PRO A 27 -22.57 1.14 -1.39
N LEU A 28 -22.58 0.35 -0.32
CA LEU A 28 -23.33 0.67 0.92
C LEU A 28 -22.90 1.99 1.55
N THR A 29 -21.61 2.30 1.46
CA THR A 29 -20.99 3.48 2.09
C THR A 29 -21.38 4.81 1.44
N LEU A 30 -21.96 4.79 0.24
CA LEU A 30 -22.42 6.00 -0.47
C LEU A 30 -23.66 6.63 0.16
N ASP A 31 -24.55 5.79 0.72
CA ASP A 31 -25.79 6.25 1.35
C ASP A 31 -25.60 6.56 2.84
N MET A 32 -24.73 5.78 3.49
CA MET A 32 -24.56 5.75 4.94
C MET A 32 -23.08 5.52 5.30
N PRO A 33 -22.52 6.28 6.26
CA PRO A 33 -21.14 6.09 6.67
C PRO A 33 -20.97 4.74 7.38
N ARG A 34 -19.77 4.17 7.24
CA ARG A 34 -19.40 2.86 7.79
C ARG A 34 -19.68 2.72 9.28
N CYS A 35 -19.39 3.75 10.07
CA CYS A 35 -19.61 3.77 11.52
C CYS A 35 -21.09 3.61 11.93
N LEU A 36 -22.05 3.87 11.03
CA LEU A 36 -23.48 3.71 11.29
C LEU A 36 -24.05 2.37 10.80
N MET A 37 -23.25 1.52 10.16
CA MET A 37 -23.71 0.21 9.72
C MET A 37 -24.10 -0.68 10.92
N PRO A 38 -25.23 -1.42 10.86
CA PRO A 38 -25.79 -2.12 12.00
C PRO A 38 -25.28 -3.58 12.17
N VAL A 39 -24.35 -3.83 13.08
CA VAL A 39 -24.00 -5.20 13.52
C VAL A 39 -25.02 -5.70 14.53
N CYS A 40 -25.68 -6.84 14.24
CA CYS A 40 -26.74 -7.41 15.08
C CYS A 40 -27.83 -6.38 15.45
N ASN A 41 -28.24 -5.55 14.48
CA ASN A 41 -29.23 -4.47 14.61
C ASN A 41 -28.82 -3.30 15.51
N VAL A 42 -27.52 -3.16 15.81
CA VAL A 42 -26.97 -2.03 16.57
C VAL A 42 -25.87 -1.37 15.74
N PRO A 43 -25.91 -0.04 15.51
CA PRO A 43 -24.87 0.68 14.77
C PRO A 43 -23.48 0.49 15.39
N LEU A 44 -22.45 0.32 14.55
CA LEU A 44 -21.05 0.11 14.96
C LEU A 44 -20.56 1.16 15.97
N ILE A 45 -20.94 2.43 15.79
CA ILE A 45 -20.57 3.52 16.69
C ILE A 45 -20.97 3.28 18.15
N GLU A 46 -22.10 2.62 18.43
CA GLU A 46 -22.55 2.34 19.80
C GLU A 46 -21.65 1.32 20.49
N TRP A 47 -21.13 0.35 19.73
CA TRP A 47 -20.15 -0.60 20.24
C TRP A 47 -18.86 0.10 20.65
N THR A 48 -18.40 1.05 19.83
CA THR A 48 -17.20 1.83 20.13
C THR A 48 -17.40 2.71 21.38
N ILE A 49 -18.54 3.40 21.48
CA ILE A 49 -18.87 4.28 22.62
C ILE A 49 -18.93 3.47 23.92
N GLU A 50 -19.56 2.30 23.90
CA GLU A 50 -19.70 1.45 25.08
C GLU A 50 -18.34 0.90 25.55
N THR A 51 -17.48 0.51 24.62
CA THR A 51 -16.11 0.06 24.93
C THR A 51 -15.27 1.19 25.53
N LEU A 52 -15.36 2.41 24.98
CA LEU A 52 -14.69 3.60 25.53
C LEU A 52 -15.24 4.01 26.89
N ALA A 53 -16.57 3.90 27.09
CA ALA A 53 -17.20 4.15 28.38
C ALA A 53 -16.66 3.18 29.44
N ARG A 54 -16.57 1.89 29.11
CA ARG A 54 -16.02 0.86 30.00
C ARG A 54 -14.53 1.09 30.30
N ALA A 55 -13.77 1.60 29.34
CA ALA A 55 -12.37 1.98 29.51
C ALA A 55 -12.17 3.16 30.48
N GLY A 56 -13.23 3.90 30.82
CA GLY A 56 -13.16 5.06 31.71
C GLY A 56 -12.77 6.35 31.01
N VAL A 57 -12.95 6.45 29.69
CA VAL A 57 -12.67 7.66 28.92
C VAL A 57 -13.64 8.79 29.32
N HIS A 58 -13.14 10.01 29.41
CA HIS A 58 -13.93 11.18 29.79
C HIS A 58 -14.36 12.03 28.59
N GLU A 59 -13.47 12.25 27.63
CA GLU A 59 -13.77 13.02 26.41
C GLU A 59 -13.50 12.19 25.17
N VAL A 60 -14.45 12.15 24.24
CA VAL A 60 -14.31 11.45 22.95
C VAL A 60 -14.43 12.44 21.80
N PHE A 61 -13.49 12.37 20.87
CA PHE A 61 -13.46 13.14 19.63
C PHE A 61 -13.73 12.20 18.46
N PHE A 62 -14.86 12.40 17.79
CA PHE A 62 -15.16 11.73 16.52
C PHE A 62 -14.62 12.58 15.39
N LEU A 63 -13.76 11.99 14.57
CA LEU A 63 -13.27 12.60 13.34
C LEU A 63 -14.01 11.97 12.17
N ALA A 64 -14.71 12.79 11.39
CA ALA A 64 -15.49 12.34 10.24
C ALA A 64 -15.29 13.28 9.05
N THR A 65 -15.16 12.68 7.87
CA THR A 65 -15.05 13.37 6.58
C THR A 65 -16.37 13.25 5.83
N TRP A 66 -16.96 12.04 5.80
CA TRP A 66 -18.16 11.72 5.02
C TRP A 66 -19.42 11.76 5.87
N HIS A 67 -20.54 12.17 5.24
CA HIS A 67 -21.88 12.21 5.86
C HIS A 67 -21.94 12.78 7.29
N VAL A 68 -21.13 13.80 7.59
CA VAL A 68 -20.99 14.41 8.93
C VAL A 68 -22.35 14.79 9.53
N ALA A 69 -23.28 15.27 8.70
CA ALA A 69 -24.63 15.65 9.12
C ALA A 69 -25.43 14.45 9.65
N GLN A 70 -25.31 13.27 9.04
CA GLN A 70 -25.99 12.05 9.49
C GLN A 70 -25.42 11.57 10.83
N ILE A 71 -24.09 11.55 10.97
CA ILE A 71 -23.40 11.17 12.21
C ILE A 71 -23.80 12.12 13.35
N ARG A 72 -23.80 13.42 13.08
CA ARG A 72 -24.23 14.44 14.05
C ARG A 72 -25.69 14.21 14.48
N ALA A 73 -26.60 14.03 13.53
CA ALA A 73 -28.01 13.81 13.82
C ALA A 73 -28.22 12.54 14.67
N TYR A 74 -27.50 11.47 14.37
CA TYR A 74 -27.55 10.23 15.13
C TYR A 74 -27.07 10.42 16.58
N LEU A 75 -25.92 11.08 16.77
CA LEU A 75 -25.37 11.37 18.10
C LEU A 75 -26.29 12.29 18.92
N GLU A 76 -26.90 13.30 18.29
CA GLU A 76 -27.85 14.20 18.95
C GLU A 76 -29.17 13.49 19.35
N GLU A 77 -29.65 12.55 18.54
CA GLU A 77 -30.86 11.78 18.83
C GLU A 77 -30.65 10.79 19.99
N LYS A 78 -29.58 10.00 19.94
CA LYS A 78 -29.33 8.91 20.90
C LYS A 78 -28.64 9.37 22.17
N HIS A 79 -27.73 10.34 22.08
CA HIS A 79 -26.92 10.83 23.20
C HIS A 79 -27.05 12.36 23.43
N PRO A 80 -28.28 12.90 23.60
CA PRO A 80 -28.52 14.34 23.72
C PRO A 80 -27.89 14.97 24.97
N ALA A 81 -27.63 14.17 26.01
CA ALA A 81 -27.01 14.62 27.26
C ALA A 81 -25.48 14.77 27.17
N LEU A 82 -24.84 14.04 26.25
CA LEU A 82 -23.38 14.00 26.10
C LEU A 82 -22.86 14.98 25.03
N CYS A 83 -23.72 15.37 24.08
CA CYS A 83 -23.39 16.36 23.04
C CYS A 83 -23.57 17.82 23.49
N LYS A 84 -24.32 18.08 24.59
CA LYS A 84 -24.56 19.44 25.10
C LYS A 84 -23.50 19.87 26.13
N PRO A 85 -23.10 21.16 26.15
CA PRO A 85 -22.13 21.66 27.12
C PRO A 85 -22.66 21.50 28.57
N PRO A 86 -21.76 21.34 29.56
CA PRO A 86 -22.12 21.05 30.95
C PRO A 86 -23.08 22.06 31.59
N SER A 87 -23.13 23.30 31.08
CA SER A 87 -24.03 24.37 31.53
C SER A 87 -25.52 24.14 31.22
N ALA A 88 -25.85 23.24 30.29
CA ALA A 88 -27.23 22.93 29.88
C ALA A 88 -27.73 21.58 30.42
N ARG A 89 -26.94 20.87 31.25
CA ARG A 89 -27.35 19.59 31.85
C ARG A 89 -28.34 19.84 32.99
N GLY A 90 -29.63 19.66 32.72
CA GLY A 90 -30.61 19.43 33.78
C GLY A 90 -30.20 18.19 34.57
N GLY A 91 -30.17 18.28 35.91
CA GLY A 91 -29.55 17.32 36.82
C GLY A 91 -30.11 15.89 36.77
N SER A 92 -29.72 15.13 35.76
CA SER A 92 -29.75 13.67 35.77
C SER A 92 -28.31 13.19 35.89
N ALA A 93 -27.98 12.60 37.04
CA ALA A 93 -26.70 11.97 37.29
C ALA A 93 -26.56 10.75 36.37
N ASN A 94 -25.73 10.84 35.34
CA ASN A 94 -25.38 9.66 34.55
C ASN A 94 -24.30 8.87 35.30
N THR A 95 -24.52 7.56 35.42
CA THR A 95 -23.58 6.55 35.97
C THR A 95 -22.42 6.21 35.02
N THR A 96 -22.28 6.90 33.90
CA THR A 96 -21.23 6.68 32.90
C THR A 96 -20.06 7.65 33.07
N SER A 97 -18.84 7.16 32.84
CA SER A 97 -17.55 7.86 32.90
C SER A 97 -17.39 8.96 31.83
N LEU A 98 -18.17 8.88 30.76
CA LEU A 98 -18.18 9.81 29.62
C LEU A 98 -18.76 11.17 30.02
N GLN A 99 -17.96 12.22 29.81
CA GLN A 99 -18.32 13.59 30.14
C GLN A 99 -18.71 14.41 28.92
N LYS A 100 -18.12 14.13 27.74
CA LYS A 100 -18.31 14.94 26.53
C LYS A 100 -18.04 14.13 25.25
N LEU A 101 -18.94 14.23 24.27
CA LEU A 101 -18.72 13.76 22.90
C LEU A 101 -18.61 14.99 21.98
N THR A 102 -17.56 15.06 21.17
CA THR A 102 -17.34 16.15 20.21
C THR A 102 -17.14 15.56 18.82
N LEU A 103 -17.86 16.07 17.82
CA LEU A 103 -17.67 15.72 16.42
C LEU A 103 -16.86 16.82 15.74
N ILE A 104 -15.70 16.45 15.19
CA ILE A 104 -14.83 17.31 14.39
C ILE A 104 -15.01 16.88 12.92
N ALA A 105 -15.39 17.85 12.10
CA ALA A 105 -15.63 17.62 10.68
C ALA A 105 -14.37 17.98 9.90
N VAL A 106 -13.83 17.05 9.12
CA VAL A 106 -12.60 17.23 8.34
C VAL A 106 -12.89 16.88 6.87
N PRO A 107 -13.54 17.77 6.10
CA PRO A 107 -13.99 17.43 4.74
C PRO A 107 -12.84 17.26 3.75
N GLU A 108 -11.66 17.84 4.02
CA GLU A 108 -10.51 17.83 3.11
C GLU A 108 -9.59 16.61 3.30
N ALA A 109 -9.80 15.81 4.35
CA ALA A 109 -8.95 14.65 4.59
C ALA A 109 -9.30 13.50 3.63
N ARG A 110 -8.27 12.97 2.96
CA ARG A 110 -8.34 11.77 2.10
C ARG A 110 -7.63 10.57 2.70
N SER A 111 -6.79 10.77 3.72
CA SER A 111 -6.03 9.73 4.41
C SER A 111 -6.16 9.82 5.93
N ILE A 112 -5.78 8.74 6.64
CA ILE A 112 -5.70 8.76 8.11
C ILE A 112 -4.61 9.76 8.55
N GLY A 113 -3.53 9.87 7.79
CA GLY A 113 -2.47 10.85 8.03
C GLY A 113 -3.00 12.29 8.09
N ASP A 114 -3.84 12.67 7.12
CA ASP A 114 -4.43 14.01 7.09
C ASP A 114 -5.38 14.27 8.26
N MET A 115 -6.14 13.26 8.68
CA MET A 115 -6.98 13.36 9.89
C MET A 115 -6.12 13.60 11.14
N MET A 116 -4.96 12.97 11.24
CA MET A 116 -4.03 13.14 12.37
C MET A 116 -3.33 14.50 12.34
N ARG A 117 -3.02 15.03 11.15
CA ARG A 117 -2.49 16.40 10.97
C ARG A 117 -3.51 17.45 11.38
N GLU A 118 -4.76 17.29 10.97
CA GLU A 118 -5.83 18.23 11.37
C GLU A 118 -6.09 18.17 12.89
N LEU A 119 -5.99 16.96 13.46
CA LEU A 119 -6.07 16.77 14.91
C LEU A 119 -4.94 17.49 15.65
N ASP A 120 -3.72 17.49 15.11
CA ASP A 120 -2.60 18.28 15.63
C ASP A 120 -2.85 19.78 15.45
N ALA A 121 -3.34 20.22 14.28
CA ALA A 121 -3.68 21.63 14.04
C ALA A 121 -4.71 22.18 15.05
N HIS A 122 -5.63 21.33 15.49
CA HIS A 122 -6.63 21.67 16.51
C HIS A 122 -6.08 21.68 17.95
N GLN A 123 -4.95 21.03 18.25
CA GLN A 123 -4.32 20.97 19.58
C GLN A 123 -5.31 20.63 20.73
N VAL A 124 -6.21 19.68 20.49
CA VAL A 124 -7.29 19.32 21.44
C VAL A 124 -6.83 18.28 22.47
N ILE A 125 -5.81 17.50 22.11
CA ILE A 125 -5.25 16.41 22.93
C ILE A 125 -4.28 16.97 23.96
N LYS A 126 -4.43 16.59 25.23
CA LYS A 126 -3.60 17.08 26.35
C LYS A 126 -2.66 16.03 26.91
N SER A 127 -3.05 14.76 26.86
CA SER A 127 -2.31 13.63 27.45
C SER A 127 -2.31 12.43 26.50
N ASP A 128 -1.80 11.29 26.98
CA ASP A 128 -1.97 9.99 26.30
C ASP A 128 -3.46 9.76 26.01
N PHE A 129 -3.74 9.32 24.78
CA PHE A 129 -5.10 9.13 24.29
C PHE A 129 -5.27 7.75 23.67
N VAL A 130 -6.52 7.29 23.61
CA VAL A 130 -6.88 6.05 22.91
C VAL A 130 -7.30 6.40 21.49
N LEU A 131 -6.61 5.83 20.50
CA LEU A 131 -7.02 5.88 19.10
C LEU A 131 -7.85 4.63 18.79
N MET A 132 -9.05 4.81 18.23
CA MET A 132 -9.96 3.71 17.93
C MET A 132 -10.60 3.91 16.56
N HIS A 133 -10.72 2.85 15.77
CA HIS A 133 -11.53 2.90 14.56
C HIS A 133 -13.02 2.73 14.88
N GLY A 134 -13.86 3.49 14.18
CA GLY A 134 -15.32 3.51 14.36
C GLY A 134 -16.04 2.21 13.99
N ASP A 135 -15.32 1.22 13.47
CA ASP A 135 -15.80 -0.10 13.01
C ASP A 135 -15.25 -1.28 13.85
N ALA A 136 -14.62 -0.99 14.99
CA ALA A 136 -14.06 -2.00 15.87
C ALA A 136 -15.07 -2.45 16.94
N VAL A 137 -15.27 -3.77 17.08
CA VAL A 137 -16.29 -4.37 17.95
C VAL A 137 -15.64 -5.35 18.93
N GLY A 138 -15.96 -5.22 20.22
CA GLY A 138 -15.45 -6.12 21.23
C GLY A 138 -15.57 -5.61 22.66
N ASN A 139 -14.93 -6.33 23.59
CA ASN A 139 -15.03 -6.14 25.03
C ASN A 139 -13.65 -6.02 25.72
N LEU A 140 -12.62 -5.64 24.97
CA LEU A 140 -11.24 -5.53 25.47
C LEU A 140 -11.16 -4.57 26.67
N ASP A 141 -10.48 -5.02 27.74
CA ASP A 141 -10.23 -4.18 28.92
C ASP A 141 -9.10 -3.16 28.65
N LEU A 142 -9.47 -2.05 28.00
CA LEU A 142 -8.56 -0.97 27.64
C LEU A 142 -7.99 -0.22 28.86
N ALA A 143 -8.68 -0.23 30.01
CA ALA A 143 -8.20 0.48 31.19
C ALA A 143 -6.87 -0.11 31.69
N ALA A 144 -6.74 -1.44 31.64
CA ALA A 144 -5.50 -2.13 31.98
C ALA A 144 -4.37 -1.83 30.97
N VAL A 145 -4.71 -1.75 29.67
CA VAL A 145 -3.75 -1.43 28.60
C VAL A 145 -3.22 -0.01 28.75
N VAL A 146 -4.09 0.97 28.99
CA VAL A 146 -3.72 2.37 29.21
C VAL A 146 -2.85 2.51 30.47
N ALA A 147 -3.19 1.82 31.56
CA ALA A 147 -2.38 1.84 32.78
C ALA A 147 -0.96 1.28 32.54
N ALA A 148 -0.86 0.18 31.77
CA ALA A 148 0.42 -0.40 31.41
C ALA A 148 1.24 0.52 30.48
N HIS A 149 0.60 1.17 29.50
CA HIS A 149 1.25 2.15 28.63
C HIS A 149 1.78 3.34 29.43
N LYS A 150 0.96 3.93 30.31
CA LYS A 150 1.38 5.03 31.20
C LYS A 150 2.54 4.62 32.09
N GLN A 151 2.56 3.39 32.59
CA GLN A 151 3.67 2.89 33.39
C GLN A 151 4.96 2.72 32.58
N ARG A 152 4.87 2.26 31.33
CA ARG A 152 6.02 2.20 30.41
C ARG A 152 6.53 3.59 30.09
N ARG A 153 5.64 4.54 29.79
CA ARG A 153 6.00 5.93 29.46
C ARG A 153 6.69 6.67 30.61
N ARG A 154 6.36 6.32 31.86
CA ARG A 154 7.06 6.81 33.06
C ARG A 154 8.51 6.32 33.16
N VAL A 155 8.81 5.15 32.62
CA VAL A 155 10.17 4.56 32.62
C VAL A 155 10.94 5.03 31.40
N ASP A 156 10.31 4.98 30.23
CA ASP A 156 10.88 5.37 28.94
C ASP A 156 9.94 6.35 28.25
N ARG A 157 10.39 7.61 28.10
CA ARG A 157 9.58 8.65 27.44
C ARG A 157 9.41 8.38 25.95
N ASN A 158 10.32 7.60 25.35
CA ASN A 158 10.26 7.26 23.93
C ASN A 158 9.25 6.15 23.62
N ALA A 159 8.51 5.65 24.62
CA ALA A 159 7.37 4.75 24.40
C ALA A 159 6.19 5.53 23.80
N ILE A 160 6.13 5.59 22.47
CA ILE A 160 5.15 6.41 21.75
C ILE A 160 3.80 5.72 21.62
N MET A 161 3.80 4.40 21.34
CA MET A 161 2.56 3.70 21.00
C MET A 161 2.50 2.30 21.58
N THR A 162 1.28 1.85 21.92
CA THR A 162 0.99 0.46 22.23
C THR A 162 -0.14 -0.05 21.34
N VAL A 163 0.21 -0.95 20.43
CA VAL A 163 -0.69 -1.55 19.44
C VAL A 163 -1.40 -2.76 20.05
N CYS A 164 -2.72 -2.81 20.00
CA CYS A 164 -3.47 -3.96 20.51
C CYS A 164 -3.74 -4.98 19.39
N THR A 165 -3.34 -6.23 19.64
CA THR A 165 -3.60 -7.36 18.73
C THR A 165 -4.25 -8.50 19.49
N MET A 166 -4.93 -9.39 18.76
CA MET A 166 -5.45 -10.63 19.30
C MET A 166 -4.91 -11.84 18.53
N PRO A 167 -4.61 -12.95 19.22
CA PRO A 167 -4.20 -14.19 18.57
C PRO A 167 -5.42 -14.88 17.95
N ILE A 168 -5.28 -15.30 16.70
CA ILE A 168 -6.31 -16.01 15.94
C ILE A 168 -5.72 -17.32 15.40
N ALA A 169 -6.54 -18.36 15.35
CA ALA A 169 -6.16 -19.62 14.71
C ALA A 169 -5.95 -19.45 13.19
N GLU A 170 -4.98 -20.19 12.64
CA GLU A 170 -4.51 -20.07 11.24
C GLU A 170 -5.61 -20.22 10.16
N HIS A 171 -6.70 -20.93 10.45
CA HIS A 171 -7.81 -21.16 9.52
C HIS A 171 -9.09 -20.41 9.89
N SER A 172 -9.00 -19.40 10.77
CA SER A 172 -10.15 -18.60 11.12
C SER A 172 -10.45 -17.56 10.03
N ARG A 173 -11.73 -17.42 9.70
CA ARG A 173 -12.25 -16.41 8.77
C ARG A 173 -12.10 -14.97 9.28
N ALA A 174 -11.80 -14.79 10.56
CA ALA A 174 -11.46 -13.49 11.13
C ALA A 174 -10.18 -12.88 10.51
N ARG A 175 -9.40 -13.71 9.81
CA ARG A 175 -8.24 -13.30 9.03
C ARG A 175 -8.53 -13.49 7.54
N PRO A 176 -8.92 -12.44 6.80
CA PRO A 176 -9.06 -12.55 5.35
C PRO A 176 -7.68 -12.75 4.70
N PHE A 177 -7.63 -13.52 3.62
CA PHE A 177 -6.36 -13.85 2.96
C PHE A 177 -5.65 -12.61 2.41
N GLY A 178 -6.37 -11.55 2.04
CA GLY A 178 -5.80 -10.32 1.48
C GLY A 178 -5.13 -9.38 2.49
N ASP A 179 -5.36 -9.53 3.80
CA ASP A 179 -4.86 -8.61 4.85
C ASP A 179 -4.12 -9.41 5.92
N GLN A 180 -3.01 -10.03 5.48
CA GLN A 180 -2.11 -10.76 6.36
C GLN A 180 -1.02 -9.82 6.87
N SER A 181 -0.65 -9.96 8.14
CA SER A 181 0.44 -9.18 8.73
C SER A 181 1.34 -10.07 9.57
N VAL A 182 2.64 -9.81 9.49
CA VAL A 182 3.66 -10.47 10.30
C VAL A 182 4.22 -9.46 11.29
N PHE A 183 4.19 -9.85 12.57
CA PHE A 183 4.71 -9.06 13.68
C PHE A 183 5.98 -9.73 14.21
N THR A 184 7.07 -8.98 14.29
CA THR A 184 8.32 -9.43 14.92
C THR A 184 8.50 -8.71 16.25
N VAL A 185 8.47 -9.47 17.35
CA VAL A 185 8.33 -8.94 18.71
C VAL A 185 9.45 -9.46 19.61
N ALA A 186 9.94 -8.59 20.50
CA ALA A 186 10.78 -8.99 21.62
C ALA A 186 9.90 -9.55 22.76
N PRO A 187 10.02 -10.84 23.14
CA PRO A 187 9.13 -11.47 24.12
C PRO A 187 9.31 -10.90 25.53
N SER A 188 10.50 -10.43 25.92
CA SER A 188 10.72 -9.94 27.29
C SER A 188 10.07 -8.58 27.57
N THR A 189 10.02 -7.69 26.57
CA THR A 189 9.48 -6.32 26.69
C THR A 189 8.14 -6.13 26.00
N SER A 190 7.72 -7.10 25.17
CA SER A 190 6.63 -6.95 24.20
C SER A 190 6.85 -5.75 23.25
N GLN A 191 8.11 -5.42 22.94
CA GLN A 191 8.42 -4.36 21.97
C GLN A 191 8.27 -4.90 20.55
N LEU A 192 7.61 -4.13 19.68
CA LEU A 192 7.54 -4.42 18.26
C LEU A 192 8.85 -3.96 17.63
N LEU A 193 9.54 -4.87 16.95
CA LEU A 193 10.82 -4.61 16.28
C LEU A 193 10.64 -4.43 14.78
N TYR A 194 9.78 -5.24 14.17
CA TYR A 194 9.50 -5.17 12.74
C TYR A 194 8.04 -5.53 12.45
N TYR A 195 7.46 -4.85 11.47
CA TYR A 195 6.11 -5.07 10.99
C TYR A 195 6.13 -5.13 9.47
N ASN A 196 5.43 -6.10 8.91
CA ASN A 196 5.24 -6.20 7.47
C ASN A 196 3.84 -6.71 7.14
N SER A 197 3.18 -6.06 6.17
CA SER A 197 1.92 -6.51 5.61
C SER A 197 2.19 -7.38 4.38
N VAL A 198 1.54 -8.54 4.31
CA VAL A 198 1.68 -9.51 3.23
C VAL A 198 0.38 -9.51 2.42
N PRO A 199 0.39 -8.96 1.18
CA PRO A 199 -0.73 -9.11 0.28
C PRO A 199 -0.86 -10.57 -0.19
N ALA A 200 -2.07 -10.99 -0.53
CA ALA A 200 -2.30 -12.32 -1.08
C ALA A 200 -1.80 -12.46 -2.53
N ILE A 201 -1.98 -11.40 -3.32
CA ILE A 201 -1.66 -11.32 -4.75
C ILE A 201 -0.80 -10.06 -4.99
N PRO A 202 0.39 -10.17 -5.62
CA PRO A 202 1.07 -11.41 -5.99
C PRO A 202 1.50 -12.19 -4.74
N ARG A 203 1.42 -13.53 -4.81
CA ARG A 203 1.78 -14.38 -3.66
C ARG A 203 3.27 -14.22 -3.35
N LYS A 204 3.61 -13.61 -2.22
CA LYS A 204 4.99 -13.48 -1.74
C LYS A 204 5.38 -14.72 -0.90
N PRO A 205 6.21 -15.67 -1.41
CA PRO A 205 6.57 -16.89 -0.68
C PRO A 205 7.63 -16.66 0.41
N PHE A 206 8.40 -15.57 0.30
CA PHE A 206 9.48 -15.25 1.22
C PHE A 206 9.28 -13.86 1.81
N ILE A 207 9.61 -13.73 3.10
CA ILE A 207 9.64 -12.44 3.81
C ILE A 207 11.10 -12.12 4.10
N LYS A 208 11.52 -10.91 3.73
CA LYS A 208 12.85 -10.37 4.05
C LYS A 208 12.79 -9.70 5.42
N LEU A 209 13.64 -10.13 6.34
CA LEU A 209 13.83 -9.49 7.64
C LEU A 209 15.18 -8.78 7.64
N PRO A 210 15.26 -7.50 8.08
CA PRO A 210 16.53 -6.80 8.22
C PRO A 210 17.48 -7.51 9.18
N LEU A 211 18.77 -7.55 8.85
CA LEU A 211 19.79 -8.19 9.69
C LEU A 211 20.02 -7.42 11.00
N GLU A 212 19.80 -6.10 10.98
CA GLU A 212 19.94 -5.17 12.12
C GLU A 212 19.06 -5.54 13.32
N LEU A 213 17.97 -6.29 13.08
CA LEU A 213 17.13 -6.84 14.14
C LEU A 213 17.90 -7.83 15.04
N PHE A 214 18.95 -8.45 14.51
CA PHE A 214 19.74 -9.47 15.18
C PHE A 214 21.06 -8.95 15.76
N ASP A 215 21.38 -7.66 15.59
CA ASP A 215 22.64 -7.08 16.06
C ASP A 215 22.69 -6.89 17.59
N ASP A 216 23.89 -7.10 18.15
CA ASP A 216 24.15 -7.17 19.60
C ASP A 216 23.85 -5.86 20.37
N GLU A 217 23.75 -4.71 19.71
CA GLU A 217 23.38 -3.44 20.37
C GLU A 217 21.92 -3.44 20.85
N ASN A 218 21.01 -4.04 20.09
CA ASN A 218 19.64 -4.33 20.52
C ASN A 218 19.61 -5.41 21.62
N ALA A 219 20.58 -6.34 21.63
CA ALA A 219 20.71 -7.38 22.65
C ALA A 219 21.20 -6.84 24.02
N GLN A 220 21.91 -5.71 24.07
CA GLN A 220 22.41 -5.12 25.32
C GLN A 220 21.37 -4.27 26.07
N SER A 221 20.40 -3.67 25.36
CA SER A 221 19.29 -2.94 26.00
C SER A 221 18.24 -3.88 26.63
N LEU A 222 18.22 -5.16 26.25
CA LEU A 222 17.26 -6.15 26.71
C LEU A 222 17.92 -7.23 27.57
N SER A 223 18.03 -6.95 28.88
CA SER A 223 17.98 -7.98 29.93
C SER A 223 19.01 -9.13 29.86
N GLY A 224 20.26 -8.95 29.40
CA GLY A 224 21.41 -9.83 29.73
C GLY A 224 21.28 -11.36 29.49
N LYS A 225 20.21 -11.78 28.81
CA LYS A 225 19.92 -13.10 28.26
C LYS A 225 19.67 -12.79 26.78
N GLY A 226 20.32 -13.53 25.88
CA GLY A 226 20.41 -13.19 24.45
C GLY A 226 19.09 -12.72 23.83
N ALA A 227 19.19 -11.93 22.76
CA ALA A 227 18.05 -11.40 22.03
C ALA A 227 17.18 -12.54 21.49
N GLU A 228 16.15 -12.90 22.25
CA GLU A 228 15.06 -13.75 21.76
C GLU A 228 14.15 -12.86 20.91
N ILE A 229 13.85 -13.33 19.70
CA ILE A 229 12.95 -12.64 18.76
C ILE A 229 11.85 -13.63 18.39
N ASP A 230 10.60 -13.19 18.47
CA ASP A 230 9.42 -13.99 18.14
C ASP A 230 8.77 -13.43 16.88
N VAL A 231 8.66 -14.26 15.84
CA VAL A 231 8.03 -13.88 14.56
C VAL A 231 6.65 -14.52 14.50
N ARG A 232 5.62 -13.68 14.55
CA ARG A 232 4.23 -14.09 14.72
C ARG A 232 3.39 -13.71 13.52
N ASN A 233 2.73 -14.73 12.97
CA ASN A 233 1.77 -14.60 11.88
C ASN A 233 0.31 -14.87 12.33
N ASP A 234 0.10 -15.15 13.62
CA ASP A 234 -1.19 -15.50 14.20
C ASP A 234 -1.98 -14.29 14.71
N LEU A 235 -1.38 -13.11 14.70
CA LEU A 235 -1.93 -11.90 15.30
C LEU A 235 -2.75 -11.09 14.27
N VAL A 236 -3.90 -10.59 14.72
CA VAL A 236 -4.72 -9.62 13.97
C VAL A 236 -4.85 -8.34 14.79
N HIS A 237 -4.83 -7.20 14.10
CA HIS A 237 -5.01 -5.88 14.71
C HIS A 237 -6.46 -5.68 15.19
N CYS A 238 -6.61 -5.22 16.43
CA CYS A 238 -7.92 -5.05 17.07
C CYS A 238 -8.64 -3.76 16.66
N GLY A 239 -8.00 -2.84 15.92
CA GLY A 239 -8.55 -1.53 15.59
C GLY A 239 -8.54 -0.53 16.76
N VAL A 240 -7.72 -0.79 17.79
CA VAL A 240 -7.56 0.08 18.97
C VAL A 240 -6.08 0.16 19.34
N ASP A 241 -5.60 1.38 19.52
CA ASP A 241 -4.21 1.66 19.86
C ASP A 241 -4.15 2.73 20.96
N VAL A 242 -3.17 2.62 21.86
CA VAL A 242 -2.91 3.65 22.88
C VAL A 242 -1.71 4.46 22.42
N CYS A 243 -1.93 5.76 22.20
CA CYS A 243 -0.97 6.67 21.61
C CYS A 243 -0.56 7.75 22.62
N ALA A 244 0.72 8.11 22.59
CA ALA A 244 1.22 9.31 23.24
C ALA A 244 0.81 10.56 22.44
N ILE A 245 0.82 11.71 23.10
CA ILE A 245 0.60 13.03 22.48
C ILE A 245 1.61 13.36 21.38
N ASP A 246 2.74 12.66 21.33
CA ASP A 246 3.81 12.87 20.36
C ASP A 246 3.45 12.30 18.97
N VAL A 247 2.39 11.47 18.84
CA VAL A 247 2.00 10.85 17.56
C VAL A 247 1.49 11.84 16.51
N PRO A 248 0.50 12.72 16.77
CA PRO A 248 -0.01 13.65 15.76
C PRO A 248 1.07 14.59 15.17
N PRO A 249 2.02 15.15 15.96
CA PRO A 249 3.14 15.91 15.40
C PRO A 249 4.02 15.11 14.43
N LEU A 250 4.27 13.82 14.69
CA LEU A 250 5.06 12.98 13.77
C LEU A 250 4.40 12.83 12.40
N PHE A 251 3.07 12.79 12.34
CA PHE A 251 2.33 12.83 11.07
C PHE A 251 2.42 14.18 10.36
N THR A 252 2.63 15.26 11.11
CA THR A 252 2.77 16.62 10.55
C THR A 252 4.19 16.86 10.04
N GLU A 253 5.20 16.26 10.67
CA GLU A 253 6.60 16.31 10.21
C GLU A 253 6.81 15.43 8.97
N ASN A 254 6.22 14.23 8.94
CA ASN A 254 6.36 13.28 7.84
C ASN A 254 5.09 13.23 6.98
N PHE A 255 5.14 13.91 5.83
CA PHE A 255 3.99 14.02 4.92
C PHE A 255 3.63 12.72 4.19
N ASP A 256 4.57 11.78 4.13
CA ASP A 256 4.43 10.53 3.36
C ASP A 256 3.58 9.48 4.09
N TYR A 257 3.30 9.66 5.39
CA TYR A 257 2.49 8.71 6.16
C TYR A 257 0.99 8.95 5.93
N GLN A 258 0.37 8.12 5.09
CA GLN A 258 -1.06 8.07 4.81
C GLN A 258 -1.76 6.95 5.61
N LEU A 259 -1.13 5.78 5.69
CA LEU A 259 -1.65 4.57 6.36
C LEU A 259 -1.02 4.35 7.74
N PHE A 260 -1.88 4.05 8.71
CA PHE A 260 -1.47 3.99 10.11
C PHE A 260 -0.52 2.81 10.44
N LEU A 261 -0.80 1.58 10.00
CA LEU A 261 0.06 0.44 10.31
C LEU A 261 1.14 0.21 9.26
N ARG A 262 0.81 0.34 7.97
CA ARG A 262 1.74 -0.03 6.89
C ARG A 262 2.87 0.98 6.73
N GLU A 263 2.58 2.27 6.79
CA GLU A 263 3.59 3.30 6.55
C GLU A 263 4.09 3.90 7.85
N PHE A 264 3.20 4.29 8.76
CA PHE A 264 3.62 4.95 10.00
C PHE A 264 4.35 4.00 10.97
N VAL A 265 3.81 2.80 11.25
CA VAL A 265 4.52 1.84 12.12
C VAL A 265 5.80 1.34 11.47
N GLN A 266 5.76 0.94 10.20
CA GLN A 266 6.96 0.48 9.50
C GLN A 266 8.00 1.60 9.42
N GLY A 267 7.60 2.80 9.04
CA GLY A 267 8.45 3.98 8.90
C GLY A 267 9.12 4.37 10.21
N ILE A 268 8.42 4.31 11.35
CA ILE A 268 9.03 4.52 12.67
C ILE A 268 10.05 3.43 12.99
N LEU A 269 9.73 2.16 12.72
CA LEU A 269 10.62 1.04 13.04
C LEU A 269 11.88 1.00 12.17
N THR A 270 11.83 1.54 10.95
CA THR A 270 12.98 1.65 10.03
C THR A 270 13.76 2.95 10.18
N SER A 271 13.24 3.93 10.93
CA SER A 271 13.89 5.24 11.06
C SER A 271 14.93 5.25 12.17
N ASP A 272 16.21 5.33 11.80
CA ASP A 272 17.31 5.44 12.77
C ASP A 272 17.32 6.78 13.55
N LEU A 273 16.70 7.82 12.99
CA LEU A 273 16.68 9.16 13.57
C LEU A 273 15.68 9.31 14.71
N LEU A 274 14.62 8.51 14.70
CA LEU A 274 13.55 8.56 15.67
C LEU A 274 13.78 7.43 16.68
N GLU A 275 14.26 7.74 17.89
CA GLU A 275 14.43 6.75 18.97
C GLU A 275 13.09 6.25 19.56
N ALA A 276 12.00 6.35 18.79
CA ALA A 276 10.64 6.01 19.15
C ALA A 276 10.44 4.49 19.26
N LYS A 277 9.82 4.04 20.34
CA LYS A 277 9.54 2.61 20.58
C LYS A 277 8.04 2.34 20.55
N ILE A 278 7.68 1.34 19.76
CA ILE A 278 6.31 0.83 19.65
C ILE A 278 6.23 -0.49 20.41
N PHE A 279 5.19 -0.64 21.23
CA PHE A 279 4.94 -1.87 21.98
C PHE A 279 3.72 -2.61 21.44
N LEU A 280 3.75 -3.92 21.53
CA LEU A 280 2.61 -4.77 21.19
C LEU A 280 1.93 -5.25 22.48
N HIS A 281 0.61 -5.12 22.53
CA HIS A 281 -0.23 -5.74 23.54
C HIS A 281 -1.04 -6.86 22.88
N VAL A 282 -0.62 -8.09 23.10
CA VAL A 282 -1.38 -9.27 22.68
C VAL A 282 -2.44 -9.56 23.74
N ALA A 283 -3.70 -9.33 23.39
CA ALA A 283 -4.83 -9.56 24.27
C ALA A 283 -4.94 -11.06 24.59
N PRO A 284 -4.89 -11.47 25.87
CA PRO A 284 -5.17 -12.86 26.21
C PRO A 284 -6.64 -13.18 25.87
N PRO A 285 -6.91 -14.34 25.24
CA PRO A 285 -8.29 -14.75 25.00
C PRO A 285 -9.00 -14.86 26.35
N ALA A 286 -10.15 -14.20 26.48
CA ALA A 286 -10.90 -14.18 27.74
C ALA A 286 -11.15 -15.62 28.23
N ASN A 287 -10.95 -15.85 29.53
CA ASN A 287 -11.19 -17.16 30.13
C ASN A 287 -12.63 -17.61 29.81
N ALA A 288 -12.77 -18.65 28.99
CA ALA A 288 -14.03 -19.16 28.47
C ALA A 288 -15.03 -19.47 29.61
N SER A 289 -15.88 -18.50 29.91
CA SER A 289 -17.01 -18.64 30.84
C SER A 289 -18.37 -18.45 30.14
N SER A 290 -18.40 -18.21 28.83
CA SER A 290 -19.63 -18.30 28.03
C SER A 290 -19.67 -19.59 27.22
N THR A 291 -20.59 -20.46 27.65
CA THR A 291 -20.90 -21.77 27.09
C THR A 291 -21.52 -21.66 25.69
N SER A 292 -20.76 -22.00 24.65
CA SER A 292 -21.15 -22.97 23.60
C SER A 292 -20.12 -23.04 22.47
N SER A 293 -19.53 -24.23 22.30
CA SER A 293 -18.73 -24.75 21.17
C SER A 293 -17.43 -24.03 20.80
N GLY A 294 -16.32 -24.68 21.16
CA GLY A 294 -14.97 -24.36 20.74
C GLY A 294 -14.05 -24.66 21.91
N THR A 295 -13.22 -25.69 21.80
CA THR A 295 -12.16 -25.95 22.78
C THR A 295 -11.39 -24.65 23.04
N PRO A 296 -11.21 -24.25 24.31
CA PRO A 296 -10.29 -23.16 24.64
C PRO A 296 -8.95 -23.45 23.97
N TRP A 297 -8.31 -22.42 23.41
CA TRP A 297 -6.90 -22.46 23.11
C TRP A 297 -6.17 -23.10 24.29
N ASP A 298 -5.40 -24.14 24.00
CA ASP A 298 -5.00 -25.15 24.96
C ASP A 298 -4.27 -24.53 26.17
N ALA A 299 -4.78 -24.82 27.37
CA ALA A 299 -4.18 -24.42 28.64
C ALA A 299 -2.80 -25.08 28.88
N THR A 300 -2.35 -25.96 27.98
CA THR A 300 -0.97 -26.46 27.94
C THR A 300 0.02 -25.45 27.35
N ALA A 301 -0.45 -24.47 26.56
CA ALA A 301 0.31 -23.25 26.28
C ALA A 301 0.16 -22.30 27.48
N LYS A 302 0.77 -22.67 28.62
CA LYS A 302 1.12 -21.70 29.66
C LYS A 302 1.72 -20.50 28.94
N GLY A 303 1.10 -19.34 29.10
CA GLY A 303 1.43 -18.09 28.43
C GLY A 303 2.82 -18.04 27.84
N LEU A 304 2.88 -17.90 26.51
CA LEU A 304 4.10 -17.56 25.79
C LEU A 304 4.79 -16.43 26.54
N LEU A 305 6.10 -16.59 26.76
CA LEU A 305 6.96 -15.63 27.44
C LEU A 305 6.70 -14.24 26.82
N GLY A 306 6.09 -13.31 27.57
CA GLY A 306 5.83 -11.95 27.08
C GLY A 306 4.40 -11.53 26.78
N SER A 307 3.42 -12.44 26.80
CA SER A 307 2.02 -11.99 26.69
C SER A 307 1.53 -11.45 28.04
N PRO A 308 1.12 -10.18 28.14
CA PRO A 308 0.64 -9.60 29.38
C PRO A 308 -0.62 -10.32 29.90
N ALA A 309 -0.66 -10.62 31.20
CA ALA A 309 -1.79 -11.26 31.87
C ALA A 309 -2.98 -10.31 32.18
N TYR A 310 -3.04 -9.16 31.50
CA TYR A 310 -4.04 -8.11 31.71
C TYR A 310 -4.67 -7.76 30.36
N GLY A 311 -5.87 -7.16 30.34
CA GLY A 311 -6.54 -6.84 29.08
C GLY A 311 -7.24 -8.03 28.43
N GLU A 312 -7.90 -8.90 29.21
CA GLU A 312 -8.69 -10.01 28.64
C GLU A 312 -9.84 -9.47 27.79
N GLY A 313 -10.00 -10.01 26.58
CA GLY A 313 -11.12 -9.66 25.73
C GLY A 313 -10.98 -10.12 24.29
N TYR A 314 -12.09 -10.02 23.58
CA TYR A 314 -12.21 -10.19 22.15
C TYR A 314 -12.41 -8.81 21.53
N MET A 315 -11.70 -8.50 20.45
CA MET A 315 -11.87 -7.26 19.70
C MET A 315 -11.50 -7.50 18.24
N LEU A 316 -12.44 -7.28 17.33
CA LEU A 316 -12.20 -7.43 15.89
C LEU A 316 -12.77 -6.24 15.15
N ARG A 317 -12.04 -5.84 14.10
CA ARG A 317 -12.44 -4.77 13.19
C ARG A 317 -13.27 -5.34 12.04
N ALA A 318 -14.41 -4.72 11.74
CA ALA A 318 -15.19 -5.06 10.55
C ALA A 318 -14.55 -4.43 9.31
N SER A 319 -13.38 -4.91 8.88
CA SER A 319 -12.56 -4.34 7.79
C SER A 319 -13.22 -4.42 6.42
N GLY A 320 -13.94 -5.51 6.13
CA GLY A 320 -14.69 -5.75 4.90
C GLY A 320 -15.89 -6.67 5.11
N PRO A 321 -16.63 -7.02 4.05
CA PRO A 321 -17.84 -7.85 4.12
C PRO A 321 -17.64 -9.20 4.80
N GLY A 322 -16.53 -9.90 4.52
CA GLY A 322 -16.19 -11.17 5.18
C GLY A 322 -15.91 -10.99 6.68
N ALA A 323 -15.15 -9.97 7.07
CA ALA A 323 -14.90 -9.66 8.47
C ALA A 323 -16.20 -9.26 9.21
N TYR A 324 -17.09 -8.53 8.54
CA TYR A 324 -18.40 -8.16 9.07
C TYR A 324 -19.29 -9.38 9.37
N GLU A 325 -19.27 -10.40 8.51
CA GLU A 325 -19.94 -11.68 8.78
C GLU A 325 -19.38 -12.35 10.05
N VAL A 326 -18.05 -12.40 10.18
CA VAL A 326 -17.37 -13.04 11.31
C VAL A 326 -17.67 -12.31 12.62
N VAL A 327 -17.51 -10.98 12.65
CA VAL A 327 -17.84 -10.16 13.83
C VAL A 327 -19.30 -10.38 14.26
N SER A 328 -20.23 -10.37 13.30
CA SER A 328 -21.66 -10.59 13.61
C SER A 328 -21.89 -11.98 14.20
N ASN A 329 -21.24 -13.00 13.64
CA ASN A 329 -21.31 -14.37 14.11
C ASN A 329 -20.72 -14.55 15.52
N ASP A 330 -19.63 -13.84 15.82
CA ASP A 330 -18.94 -13.90 17.11
C ASP A 330 -19.76 -13.18 18.21
N VAL A 331 -20.45 -12.10 17.85
CA VAL A 331 -21.44 -11.45 18.73
C VAL A 331 -22.61 -12.38 19.05
N LEU A 332 -23.16 -13.09 18.05
CA LEU A 332 -24.28 -14.02 18.26
C LEU A 332 -23.93 -15.24 19.11
N THR A 333 -22.71 -15.75 18.95
CA THR A 333 -22.19 -16.87 19.74
C THR A 333 -21.76 -16.45 21.15
N GLY A 334 -21.47 -15.17 21.34
CA GLY A 334 -21.25 -14.56 22.65
C GLY A 334 -19.78 -14.42 23.04
N TRP A 335 -18.87 -14.34 22.07
CA TRP A 335 -17.45 -14.03 22.32
C TRP A 335 -17.27 -12.63 22.92
N THR A 336 -18.15 -11.70 22.57
CA THR A 336 -18.17 -10.30 23.06
C THR A 336 -18.82 -10.12 24.43
N TYR A 337 -18.90 -11.17 25.27
CA TYR A 337 -19.53 -11.11 26.60
C TYR A 337 -18.96 -9.98 27.47
N PRO A 338 -19.75 -9.08 28.06
CA PRO A 338 -21.18 -9.19 28.36
C PRO A 338 -22.11 -8.70 27.24
N TYR A 339 -21.58 -8.06 26.20
CA TYR A 339 -22.37 -7.47 25.11
C TYR A 339 -22.84 -8.56 24.16
N THR A 340 -23.95 -9.18 24.54
CA THR A 340 -24.60 -10.24 23.78
C THR A 340 -26.09 -9.91 23.67
N PRO A 341 -26.79 -10.38 22.62
CA PRO A 341 -28.24 -10.20 22.54
C PRO A 341 -29.00 -10.73 23.76
N ARG A 342 -28.41 -11.65 24.54
CA ARG A 342 -28.99 -12.19 25.80
C ARG A 342 -29.01 -11.18 26.94
N LEU A 343 -27.93 -10.43 27.14
CA LEU A 343 -27.73 -9.55 28.28
C LEU A 343 -28.03 -8.07 27.97
N ARG A 344 -28.65 -7.85 26.80
CA ARG A 344 -28.84 -6.58 26.08
C ARG A 344 -27.56 -6.16 25.37
N LEU A 345 -27.72 -5.86 24.08
CA LEU A 345 -26.68 -5.18 23.32
C LEU A 345 -26.68 -3.70 23.75
N PRO A 346 -25.59 -2.96 23.50
CA PRO A 346 -25.53 -1.53 23.76
C PRO A 346 -26.74 -0.82 23.15
N ASN A 347 -27.54 -0.16 23.99
CA ASN A 347 -28.70 0.64 23.59
C ASN A 347 -29.75 -0.07 22.70
N SER A 348 -29.85 -1.40 22.75
CA SER A 348 -30.72 -2.17 21.83
C SER A 348 -32.10 -2.51 22.38
N ALA A 349 -32.99 -2.94 21.47
CA ALA A 349 -34.25 -3.58 21.80
C ALA A 349 -34.05 -4.89 22.60
N ASN A 350 -35.07 -5.30 23.33
CA ASN A 350 -35.06 -6.56 24.08
C ASN A 350 -35.14 -7.76 23.11
N TYR A 351 -34.21 -8.71 23.27
CA TYR A 351 -34.25 -9.98 22.57
C TYR A 351 -34.56 -11.12 23.54
N THR A 352 -35.48 -11.99 23.15
CA THR A 352 -35.75 -13.24 23.85
C THR A 352 -34.85 -14.33 23.26
N HIS A 353 -34.14 -15.04 24.13
CA HIS A 353 -33.23 -16.10 23.72
C HIS A 353 -33.97 -17.45 23.66
N LEU A 354 -33.86 -18.13 22.54
CA LEU A 354 -34.35 -19.48 22.30
C LEU A 354 -33.19 -20.48 22.26
N SER A 355 -33.48 -21.78 22.34
CA SER A 355 -32.45 -22.82 22.14
C SER A 355 -31.78 -22.67 20.77
N SER A 356 -30.51 -23.11 20.67
CA SER A 356 -29.73 -23.10 19.43
C SER A 356 -29.28 -21.70 18.93
N LEU A 357 -28.97 -20.78 19.86
CA LEU A 357 -28.49 -19.42 19.55
C LEU A 357 -29.47 -18.64 18.65
N ARG A 358 -30.76 -18.77 18.94
CA ARG A 358 -31.82 -18.06 18.24
C ARG A 358 -32.31 -16.89 19.07
N PHE A 359 -32.46 -15.73 18.44
CA PHE A 359 -32.86 -14.50 19.12
C PHE A 359 -34.09 -13.92 18.46
N LEU A 360 -35.13 -13.66 19.26
CA LEU A 360 -36.38 -13.09 18.77
C LEU A 360 -36.62 -11.73 19.43
N GLY A 361 -36.67 -10.69 18.62
CA GLY A 361 -36.95 -9.33 19.03
C GLY A 361 -38.41 -9.14 19.45
N GLU A 362 -38.65 -8.10 20.24
CA GLU A 362 -39.98 -7.75 20.73
C GLU A 362 -40.96 -7.49 19.58
N GLY A 363 -42.15 -8.11 19.64
CA GLY A 363 -43.20 -7.92 18.64
C GLY A 363 -42.98 -8.63 17.30
N ALA A 364 -41.94 -9.45 17.16
CA ALA A 364 -41.75 -10.28 15.97
C ALA A 364 -42.79 -11.42 15.91
N THR A 365 -43.39 -11.62 14.74
CA THR A 365 -44.38 -12.67 14.49
C THR A 365 -43.87 -13.61 13.40
N TYR A 366 -43.95 -14.91 13.65
CA TYR A 366 -43.56 -15.93 12.68
C TYR A 366 -44.69 -16.96 12.52
N ALA A 367 -44.88 -17.47 11.30
CA ALA A 367 -45.84 -18.52 11.02
C ALA A 367 -45.44 -19.85 11.69
N LEU A 368 -46.41 -20.73 11.97
CA LEU A 368 -46.14 -22.03 12.60
C LEU A 368 -45.27 -22.95 11.71
N SER A 369 -45.38 -22.78 10.39
CA SER A 369 -44.64 -23.51 9.37
C SER A 369 -43.20 -22.99 9.18
N ALA A 370 -42.90 -21.77 9.67
CA ALA A 370 -41.60 -21.14 9.51
C ALA A 370 -40.52 -21.81 10.37
N ARG A 371 -39.35 -22.00 9.79
CA ARG A 371 -38.18 -22.62 10.42
C ARG A 371 -37.13 -21.56 10.66
N ILE A 372 -36.90 -21.28 11.95
CA ILE A 372 -35.76 -20.47 12.38
C ILE A 372 -34.64 -21.45 12.77
N GLY A 373 -33.62 -21.46 11.94
CA GLY A 373 -32.42 -22.28 12.04
C GLY A 373 -31.43 -21.79 13.10
N PHE A 374 -30.28 -22.45 13.17
CA PHE A 374 -29.21 -22.12 14.11
C PHE A 374 -28.66 -20.71 13.86
N ARG A 375 -28.19 -20.04 14.93
CA ARG A 375 -27.49 -18.74 14.88
C ARG A 375 -28.24 -17.69 14.05
N SER A 376 -29.52 -17.52 14.33
CA SER A 376 -30.36 -16.54 13.62
C SER A 376 -30.94 -15.52 14.58
N LEU A 377 -30.88 -14.24 14.20
CA LEU A 377 -31.41 -13.12 14.96
C LEU A 377 -32.54 -12.47 14.18
N ILE A 378 -33.73 -12.41 14.77
CA ILE A 378 -34.90 -11.75 14.20
C ILE A 378 -35.15 -10.45 14.95
N GLY A 379 -35.07 -9.33 14.24
CA GLY A 379 -35.28 -8.00 14.78
C GLY A 379 -36.73 -7.74 15.23
N PRO A 380 -36.95 -6.65 15.98
CA PRO A 380 -38.26 -6.31 16.52
C PRO A 380 -39.26 -5.95 15.41
N ALA A 381 -40.53 -6.28 15.64
CA ALA A 381 -41.65 -6.06 14.73
C ALA A 381 -41.53 -6.69 13.32
N SER A 382 -40.62 -7.66 13.14
CA SER A 382 -40.45 -8.38 11.88
C SER A 382 -41.47 -9.50 11.71
N ARG A 383 -41.87 -9.78 10.46
CA ARG A 383 -42.90 -10.76 10.10
C ARG A 383 -42.33 -11.81 9.15
N LEU A 384 -42.42 -13.07 9.57
CA LEU A 384 -42.05 -14.23 8.75
C LEU A 384 -43.33 -14.98 8.36
N GLU A 385 -43.58 -15.07 7.06
CA GLU A 385 -44.75 -15.76 6.48
C GLU A 385 -44.56 -17.31 6.46
N ASP A 386 -45.49 -18.01 5.81
CA ASP A 386 -45.52 -19.47 5.77
C ASP A 386 -44.31 -20.10 5.04
N GLU A 387 -43.82 -21.23 5.56
CA GLU A 387 -42.74 -22.05 4.96
C GLU A 387 -41.41 -21.32 4.74
N VAL A 388 -41.16 -20.24 5.49
CA VAL A 388 -39.87 -19.52 5.46
C VAL A 388 -38.80 -20.34 6.18
N ASP A 389 -37.59 -20.39 5.59
CA ASP A 389 -36.43 -21.03 6.18
C ASP A 389 -35.31 -20.00 6.40
N ALA A 390 -35.02 -19.64 7.65
CA ALA A 390 -34.03 -18.63 8.00
C ALA A 390 -32.89 -19.25 8.83
N HIS A 391 -31.69 -19.32 8.26
CA HIS A 391 -30.52 -19.97 8.88
C HIS A 391 -29.30 -19.04 8.86
N HIS A 392 -28.53 -19.01 9.95
CA HIS A 392 -27.28 -18.22 10.05
C HIS A 392 -27.44 -16.75 9.62
N SER A 393 -28.63 -16.16 9.82
CA SER A 393 -28.98 -14.87 9.24
C SER A 393 -29.34 -13.85 10.32
N VAL A 394 -29.00 -12.58 10.07
CA VAL A 394 -29.35 -11.45 10.93
C VAL A 394 -30.40 -10.63 10.20
N VAL A 395 -31.59 -10.56 10.79
CA VAL A 395 -32.74 -9.84 10.26
C VAL A 395 -32.99 -8.59 11.09
N GLY A 396 -33.07 -7.44 10.40
CA GLY A 396 -33.35 -6.12 10.94
C GLY A 396 -34.73 -5.96 11.55
N ALA A 397 -35.00 -4.74 12.02
CA ALA A 397 -36.31 -4.35 12.51
C ALA A 397 -37.30 -4.12 11.37
N ARG A 398 -38.58 -4.45 11.61
CA ARG A 398 -39.71 -4.23 10.68
C ARG A 398 -39.57 -4.92 9.31
N VAL A 399 -38.79 -6.00 9.24
CA VAL A 399 -38.59 -6.77 8.01
C VAL A 399 -39.80 -7.65 7.75
N ARG A 400 -40.20 -7.76 6.47
CA ARG A 400 -41.24 -8.70 6.02
C ARG A 400 -40.64 -9.72 5.07
N ILE A 401 -40.75 -11.01 5.40
CA ILE A 401 -40.26 -12.11 4.57
C ILE A 401 -41.46 -12.89 4.02
N GLY A 402 -41.63 -12.89 2.71
CA GLY A 402 -42.69 -13.58 2.00
C GLY A 402 -42.65 -15.11 2.10
N ALA A 403 -43.75 -15.75 1.70
CA ALA A 403 -43.93 -17.19 1.87
C ALA A 403 -42.96 -18.00 0.98
N ARG A 404 -42.56 -19.18 1.47
CA ARG A 404 -41.65 -20.14 0.79
C ARG A 404 -40.24 -19.60 0.50
N SER A 405 -39.85 -18.48 1.11
CA SER A 405 -38.53 -17.87 0.92
C SER A 405 -37.46 -18.49 1.82
N ARG A 406 -36.25 -18.62 1.28
CA ARG A 406 -35.07 -19.17 1.96
C ARG A 406 -34.03 -18.09 2.17
N VAL A 407 -33.56 -17.95 3.41
CA VAL A 407 -32.61 -16.92 3.83
C VAL A 407 -31.47 -17.59 4.58
N HIS A 408 -30.32 -17.72 3.92
CA HIS A 408 -29.13 -18.39 4.43
C HIS A 408 -27.94 -17.42 4.43
N HIS A 409 -27.24 -17.29 5.56
CA HIS A 409 -26.06 -16.41 5.67
C HIS A 409 -26.31 -14.97 5.21
N ALA A 410 -27.53 -14.46 5.36
CA ALA A 410 -27.91 -13.14 4.87
C ALA A 410 -28.00 -12.11 6.01
N PHE A 411 -27.58 -10.88 5.70
CA PHE A 411 -27.67 -9.73 6.58
C PHE A 411 -28.71 -8.76 6.01
N LEU A 412 -29.91 -8.79 6.57
CA LEU A 412 -31.01 -7.90 6.17
C LEU A 412 -31.08 -6.74 7.17
N TRP A 413 -30.93 -5.51 6.69
CA TRP A 413 -31.06 -4.32 7.54
C TRP A 413 -32.53 -3.96 7.81
N ASN A 414 -32.78 -2.77 8.36
CA ASN A 414 -34.13 -2.36 8.76
C ASN A 414 -35.03 -2.03 7.54
N ASP A 415 -36.33 -2.28 7.70
CA ASP A 415 -37.38 -1.96 6.73
C ASP A 415 -37.26 -2.69 5.38
N VAL A 416 -36.58 -3.84 5.35
CA VAL A 416 -36.49 -4.68 4.14
C VAL A 416 -37.79 -5.46 3.93
N THR A 417 -38.21 -5.56 2.66
CA THR A 417 -39.34 -6.41 2.27
C THR A 417 -38.89 -7.42 1.22
N VAL A 418 -39.05 -8.70 1.52
CA VAL A 418 -38.73 -9.82 0.63
C VAL A 418 -40.04 -10.44 0.12
N GLY A 419 -40.15 -10.62 -1.18
CA GLY A 419 -41.28 -11.24 -1.86
C GLY A 419 -41.40 -12.75 -1.62
N GLU A 420 -42.32 -13.38 -2.34
CA GLU A 420 -42.54 -14.83 -2.29
C GLU A 420 -41.50 -15.60 -3.12
N ASP A 421 -41.22 -16.85 -2.73
CA ASP A 421 -40.34 -17.78 -3.44
C ASP A 421 -38.93 -17.22 -3.72
N CYS A 422 -38.38 -16.44 -2.78
CA CYS A 422 -37.04 -15.85 -2.91
C CYS A 422 -35.96 -16.75 -2.28
N GLU A 423 -34.77 -16.75 -2.86
CA GLU A 423 -33.59 -17.46 -2.34
C GLU A 423 -32.45 -16.47 -2.13
N LEU A 424 -32.11 -16.22 -0.87
CA LEU A 424 -31.06 -15.29 -0.46
C LEU A 424 -29.93 -16.08 0.20
N SER A 425 -28.75 -16.08 -0.41
CA SER A 425 -27.58 -16.81 0.09
C SER A 425 -26.37 -15.90 0.18
N GLY A 426 -25.86 -15.62 1.38
CA GLY A 426 -24.59 -14.91 1.56
C GLY A 426 -24.59 -13.46 1.04
N CYS A 427 -25.66 -12.70 1.30
CA CYS A 427 -25.84 -11.34 0.79
C CYS A 427 -26.02 -10.30 1.91
N ILE A 428 -25.61 -9.06 1.65
CA ILE A 428 -25.91 -7.89 2.48
C ILE A 428 -26.99 -7.05 1.79
N VAL A 429 -28.09 -6.78 2.50
CA VAL A 429 -29.20 -5.96 1.99
C VAL A 429 -29.36 -4.70 2.84
N GLY A 430 -29.22 -3.55 2.17
CA GLY A 430 -29.32 -2.23 2.74
C GLY A 430 -30.69 -1.86 3.33
N HIS A 431 -30.81 -0.62 3.81
CA HIS A 431 -32.05 -0.14 4.44
C HIS A 431 -33.14 0.10 3.39
N ASN A 432 -34.40 -0.17 3.74
CA ASN A 432 -35.56 0.16 2.90
C ASN A 432 -35.51 -0.47 1.48
N VAL A 433 -34.92 -1.67 1.36
CA VAL A 433 -34.85 -2.41 0.09
C VAL A 433 -36.10 -3.25 -0.11
N THR A 434 -36.60 -3.24 -1.35
CA THR A 434 -37.73 -4.10 -1.76
C THR A 434 -37.26 -5.14 -2.77
N ILE A 435 -37.28 -6.41 -2.36
CA ILE A 435 -37.03 -7.57 -3.21
C ILE A 435 -38.39 -8.14 -3.62
N LEU A 436 -38.69 -8.19 -4.91
CA LEU A 436 -39.94 -8.73 -5.44
C LEU A 436 -39.90 -10.27 -5.54
N ASP A 437 -40.96 -10.87 -6.11
CA ASP A 437 -41.14 -12.32 -6.12
C ASP A 437 -40.16 -13.06 -7.03
N ARG A 438 -39.79 -14.29 -6.63
CA ARG A 438 -38.94 -15.23 -7.40
C ARG A 438 -37.53 -14.69 -7.70
N VAL A 439 -36.96 -13.93 -6.77
CA VAL A 439 -35.59 -13.41 -6.87
C VAL A 439 -34.58 -14.38 -6.26
N ARG A 440 -33.43 -14.54 -6.91
CA ARG A 440 -32.30 -15.33 -6.41
C ARG A 440 -31.06 -14.46 -6.29
N LEU A 441 -30.60 -14.27 -5.05
CA LEU A 441 -29.36 -13.56 -4.74
C LEU A 441 -28.30 -14.56 -4.32
N ASP A 442 -27.23 -14.65 -5.12
CA ASP A 442 -26.07 -15.47 -4.81
C ASP A 442 -25.09 -14.75 -3.88
N ARG A 443 -24.05 -15.49 -3.49
CA ARG A 443 -23.08 -15.09 -2.48
C ARG A 443 -22.26 -13.88 -2.89
N GLY A 444 -21.92 -13.04 -1.92
CA GLY A 444 -21.16 -11.81 -2.15
C GLY A 444 -21.99 -10.69 -2.78
N THR A 445 -23.31 -10.88 -2.97
CA THR A 445 -24.19 -9.82 -3.47
C THR A 445 -24.38 -8.74 -2.41
N ILE A 446 -24.14 -7.48 -2.78
CA ILE A 446 -24.40 -6.32 -1.91
C ILE A 446 -25.44 -5.42 -2.57
N VAL A 447 -26.52 -5.14 -1.85
CA VAL A 447 -27.61 -4.27 -2.32
C VAL A 447 -27.63 -3.01 -1.46
N ALA A 448 -27.41 -1.84 -2.08
CA ALA A 448 -27.42 -0.54 -1.41
C ALA A 448 -28.83 -0.17 -0.90
N SER A 449 -28.91 0.91 -0.12
CA SER A 449 -30.17 1.31 0.48
C SER A 449 -31.16 1.83 -0.58
N ASN A 450 -32.46 1.70 -0.31
CA ASN A 450 -33.54 2.17 -1.18
C ASN A 450 -33.63 1.53 -2.58
N CYS A 451 -32.86 0.48 -2.86
CA CYS A 451 -32.92 -0.26 -4.11
C CYS A 451 -34.19 -1.11 -4.21
N VAL A 452 -34.65 -1.34 -5.45
CA VAL A 452 -35.76 -2.27 -5.74
C VAL A 452 -35.29 -3.28 -6.76
N ILE A 453 -35.42 -4.56 -6.43
CA ILE A 453 -35.09 -5.66 -7.35
C ILE A 453 -36.39 -6.18 -7.95
N GLY A 454 -36.45 -6.22 -9.29
CA GLY A 454 -37.56 -6.70 -10.09
C GLY A 454 -37.89 -8.19 -9.83
N PRO A 455 -39.06 -8.66 -10.25
CA PRO A 455 -39.40 -10.08 -10.14
C PRO A 455 -38.61 -10.91 -11.17
N ASP A 456 -38.40 -12.19 -10.86
CA ASP A 456 -37.72 -13.18 -11.74
C ASP A 456 -36.24 -12.84 -12.05
N VAL A 457 -35.56 -12.12 -11.17
CA VAL A 457 -34.14 -11.72 -11.33
C VAL A 457 -33.22 -12.70 -10.61
N HIS A 458 -32.12 -13.05 -11.28
CA HIS A 458 -31.01 -13.78 -10.69
C HIS A 458 -29.76 -12.90 -10.73
N LEU A 459 -29.19 -12.59 -9.56
CA LEU A 459 -27.92 -11.88 -9.45
C LEU A 459 -26.81 -12.90 -9.18
N GLU A 460 -25.77 -12.86 -10.01
CA GLU A 460 -24.58 -13.70 -9.91
C GLU A 460 -23.68 -13.29 -8.72
N ARG A 461 -22.68 -14.11 -8.42
CA ARG A 461 -21.77 -13.90 -7.29
C ARG A 461 -21.02 -12.58 -7.40
N GLY A 462 -20.87 -11.88 -6.29
CA GLY A 462 -20.14 -10.61 -6.23
C GLY A 462 -20.80 -9.44 -6.95
N ALA A 463 -22.07 -9.57 -7.34
CA ALA A 463 -22.82 -8.47 -7.93
C ALA A 463 -23.11 -7.37 -6.89
N HIS A 464 -22.84 -6.12 -7.26
CA HIS A 464 -23.16 -4.96 -6.44
C HIS A 464 -24.31 -4.18 -7.09
N VAL A 465 -25.29 -3.74 -6.30
CA VAL A 465 -26.44 -2.97 -6.79
C VAL A 465 -26.54 -1.69 -6.00
N SER A 466 -26.61 -0.55 -6.69
CA SER A 466 -26.79 0.74 -6.03
C SER A 466 -27.66 1.71 -6.81
N LEU A 467 -28.13 2.78 -6.18
CA LEU A 467 -28.86 3.84 -6.87
C LEU A 467 -27.94 4.80 -7.63
N HIS A 468 -26.66 4.81 -7.30
CA HIS A 468 -25.66 5.67 -7.91
C HIS A 468 -24.96 4.93 -9.05
N PRO A 469 -24.65 5.59 -10.18
CA PRO A 469 -23.81 4.97 -11.20
C PRO A 469 -22.42 4.69 -10.63
N PHE A 470 -21.76 3.64 -11.13
CA PHE A 470 -20.38 3.34 -10.80
C PHE A 470 -19.47 4.50 -11.24
N ARG A 471 -18.60 4.99 -10.35
CA ARG A 471 -17.56 6.01 -10.63
C ARG A 471 -16.20 5.36 -10.37
N GLU A 472 -15.30 5.38 -11.36
CA GLU A 472 -13.94 4.83 -11.24
C GLU A 472 -12.99 5.82 -10.53
N SER A 473 -13.23 7.14 -10.62
CA SER A 473 -12.42 8.17 -9.92
C SER A 473 -13.28 9.31 -9.33
N GLU A 474 -12.75 10.01 -8.31
CA GLU A 474 -13.39 11.19 -7.70
C GLU A 474 -13.28 12.46 -8.57
N ASP A 475 -12.39 12.48 -9.56
CA ASP A 475 -12.08 13.65 -10.41
C ASP A 475 -12.90 13.69 -11.72
N ASP A 476 -13.73 12.67 -11.99
CA ASP A 476 -14.66 12.65 -13.13
C ASP A 476 -15.93 13.50 -12.82
N GLU A 477 -15.74 14.83 -12.75
CA GLU A 477 -16.83 15.81 -12.60
C GLU A 477 -17.46 16.22 -13.95
N GLU A 478 -16.89 15.87 -15.11
CA GLU A 478 -17.29 16.45 -16.41
C GLU A 478 -18.08 15.54 -17.39
N GLU A 479 -18.37 14.28 -17.07
CA GLU A 479 -19.20 13.42 -17.96
C GLU A 479 -20.49 12.91 -17.31
N ASP A 480 -21.33 13.82 -16.80
CA ASP A 480 -22.73 13.55 -16.46
C ASP A 480 -23.64 13.48 -17.73
N GLU A 481 -23.20 12.77 -18.78
CA GLU A 481 -24.06 12.42 -19.93
C GLU A 481 -24.12 10.89 -20.12
N GLU A 482 -25.22 10.31 -19.64
CA GLU A 482 -25.87 9.11 -20.20
C GLU A 482 -25.01 7.82 -20.36
N ARG A 483 -24.29 7.36 -19.33
CA ARG A 483 -24.06 5.91 -19.19
C ARG A 483 -25.34 5.24 -18.65
N SER A 484 -26.23 4.89 -19.56
CA SER A 484 -27.42 4.08 -19.28
C SER A 484 -27.02 2.65 -18.87
N GLY A 485 -26.63 2.46 -17.61
CA GLY A 485 -26.46 1.13 -17.03
C GLY A 485 -27.81 0.39 -17.01
N ASP A 486 -27.79 -0.87 -17.45
CA ASP A 486 -28.96 -1.70 -17.78
C ASP A 486 -29.99 -1.82 -16.63
N ALA A 487 -30.98 -0.92 -16.61
CA ALA A 487 -32.21 -1.12 -15.84
C ALA A 487 -32.95 -2.41 -16.26
N SER A 488 -32.59 -2.99 -17.42
CA SER A 488 -33.08 -4.28 -17.90
C SER A 488 -32.56 -5.47 -17.09
N ALA A 489 -31.39 -5.37 -16.44
CA ALA A 489 -30.78 -6.46 -15.69
C ALA A 489 -31.48 -6.72 -14.34
N LEU A 490 -32.04 -5.67 -13.72
CA LEU A 490 -32.77 -5.75 -12.45
C LEU A 490 -34.27 -6.07 -12.62
N GLY A 491 -34.72 -6.46 -13.81
CA GLY A 491 -36.10 -6.90 -14.07
C GLY A 491 -37.15 -5.77 -14.08
N ALA A 492 -38.40 -6.13 -14.36
CA ALA A 492 -39.50 -5.16 -14.44
C ALA A 492 -39.74 -4.46 -13.09
N ASN A 493 -39.74 -3.12 -13.08
CA ASN A 493 -39.81 -2.27 -11.87
C ASN A 493 -38.55 -2.23 -11.00
N GLY A 494 -37.41 -2.76 -11.48
CA GLY A 494 -36.12 -2.58 -10.82
C GLY A 494 -35.74 -1.10 -10.72
N LYS A 495 -35.23 -0.69 -9.56
CA LYS A 495 -34.63 0.63 -9.33
C LYS A 495 -33.23 0.44 -8.78
N GLY A 496 -32.24 0.75 -9.61
CA GLY A 496 -30.82 0.64 -9.30
C GLY A 496 -30.01 0.46 -10.58
N TYR A 497 -28.71 0.68 -10.46
CA TYR A 497 -27.69 0.31 -11.42
C TYR A 497 -26.99 -0.94 -10.90
N LEU A 498 -26.83 -1.92 -11.78
CA LEU A 498 -25.94 -3.04 -11.53
C LEU A 498 -24.51 -2.55 -11.71
N TRP A 499 -23.73 -2.62 -10.64
CA TRP A 499 -22.28 -2.40 -10.70
C TRP A 499 -21.67 -3.70 -11.18
N GLU A 500 -20.76 -3.60 -12.15
CA GLU A 500 -19.98 -4.77 -12.54
C GLU A 500 -19.22 -5.26 -11.31
N PRO A 501 -19.12 -6.59 -11.08
CA PRO A 501 -18.22 -7.12 -10.07
C PRO A 501 -16.82 -6.52 -10.28
N LEU A 502 -16.01 -6.38 -9.21
CA LEU A 502 -14.60 -5.93 -9.28
C LEU A 502 -13.68 -6.84 -10.14
N HIS A 503 -14.24 -7.65 -11.03
CA HIS A 503 -13.63 -8.72 -11.81
C HIS A 503 -13.21 -8.31 -13.22
N THR A 504 -13.65 -7.17 -13.78
CA THR A 504 -13.50 -6.93 -15.22
C THR A 504 -13.04 -5.54 -15.59
N LYS A 505 -11.85 -5.14 -15.09
CA LYS A 505 -10.90 -4.29 -15.82
C LYS A 505 -9.57 -4.23 -15.06
N VAL A 506 -8.64 -5.09 -15.44
CA VAL A 506 -7.25 -4.65 -15.57
C VAL A 506 -7.23 -3.89 -16.89
N HIS A 507 -7.62 -2.61 -16.86
CA HIS A 507 -7.34 -1.74 -17.98
C HIS A 507 -6.08 -0.98 -17.57
N ASP A 508 -4.98 -1.26 -18.26
CA ASP A 508 -3.76 -0.47 -18.28
C ASP A 508 -4.15 0.95 -18.75
N THR A 509 -4.67 1.76 -17.86
CA THR A 509 -4.67 3.21 -18.02
C THR A 509 -3.50 3.70 -17.22
N ASP A 510 -2.58 4.38 -17.91
CA ASP A 510 -1.37 5.07 -17.46
C ASP A 510 -1.64 6.11 -16.34
N SER A 511 -2.26 5.67 -15.25
CA SER A 511 -2.46 6.43 -14.03
C SER A 511 -1.51 5.82 -13.02
N ASP A 512 -0.43 6.53 -12.74
CA ASP A 512 0.59 6.31 -11.72
C ASP A 512 0.27 5.12 -10.78
N GLU A 513 0.69 3.91 -11.16
CA GLU A 513 0.51 2.68 -10.37
C GLU A 513 1.15 2.78 -8.97
N ASP A 514 1.99 3.80 -8.74
CA ASP A 514 2.72 4.05 -7.51
C ASP A 514 1.84 4.50 -6.32
N ASP A 515 0.63 5.02 -6.57
CA ASP A 515 -0.22 5.60 -5.51
C ASP A 515 -1.32 4.66 -4.96
N THR A 516 -1.57 3.51 -5.59
CA THR A 516 -2.60 2.56 -5.12
C THR A 516 -2.02 1.42 -4.28
N ASP A 517 -2.62 1.21 -3.10
CA ASP A 517 -2.21 0.20 -2.15
C ASP A 517 -2.19 -1.22 -2.75
N GLU A 518 -1.06 -1.95 -2.67
CA GLU A 518 -0.95 -3.35 -3.14
C GLU A 518 -2.07 -4.26 -2.60
N VAL A 519 -2.58 -4.00 -1.38
CA VAL A 519 -3.67 -4.75 -0.73
C VAL A 519 -5.05 -4.39 -1.28
N GLU A 520 -5.21 -3.17 -1.79
CA GLU A 520 -6.47 -2.66 -2.34
C GLU A 520 -6.62 -2.92 -3.84
N ASN A 521 -5.58 -3.47 -4.49
CA ASN A 521 -5.66 -4.02 -5.83
C ASN A 521 -6.93 -4.87 -6.03
N ALA A 522 -7.60 -4.69 -7.17
CA ALA A 522 -8.89 -5.31 -7.47
C ALA A 522 -8.89 -6.84 -7.28
N ALA A 523 -7.76 -7.51 -7.56
CA ALA A 523 -7.59 -8.94 -7.33
C ALA A 523 -7.61 -9.33 -5.83
N ASN A 524 -7.00 -8.52 -4.97
CA ASN A 524 -7.02 -8.72 -3.51
C ASN A 524 -8.37 -8.30 -2.91
N ALA A 525 -9.03 -7.28 -3.48
CA ALA A 525 -10.36 -6.82 -3.08
C ALA A 525 -11.39 -7.96 -3.03
N GLN A 526 -11.31 -8.91 -3.97
CA GLN A 526 -12.21 -10.08 -4.05
C GLN A 526 -12.08 -11.01 -2.83
N LEU A 527 -10.89 -11.12 -2.24
CA LEU A 527 -10.64 -11.96 -1.06
C LEU A 527 -11.27 -11.40 0.21
N PHE A 528 -11.78 -10.17 0.17
CA PHE A 528 -12.54 -9.55 1.27
C PHE A 528 -14.05 -9.78 1.17
N GLY A 529 -14.52 -10.39 0.08
CA GLY A 529 -15.91 -10.79 -0.13
C GLY A 529 -16.40 -11.81 0.90
N MET A 530 -17.72 -11.92 1.06
CA MET A 530 -18.33 -12.96 1.90
C MET A 530 -18.01 -14.34 1.33
N ASP A 531 -17.54 -15.25 2.20
CA ASP A 531 -17.25 -16.65 1.83
C ASP A 531 -16.15 -16.83 0.75
N ALA A 532 -15.23 -15.86 0.58
CA ALA A 532 -14.14 -15.97 -0.40
C ALA A 532 -13.16 -17.09 -0.04
N ASP A 533 -13.18 -18.18 -0.81
CA ASP A 533 -12.16 -19.23 -0.76
C ASP A 533 -11.06 -18.92 -1.79
N LEU A 534 -9.81 -19.33 -1.52
CA LEU A 534 -8.69 -19.24 -2.48
C LEU A 534 -8.97 -19.94 -3.82
N ALA A 535 -10.00 -20.78 -3.89
CA ALA A 535 -10.44 -21.48 -5.10
C ALA A 535 -11.34 -20.64 -6.02
N ASP A 536 -11.91 -19.53 -5.52
CA ASP A 536 -12.78 -18.64 -6.31
C ASP A 536 -11.99 -17.59 -7.11
N VAL A 537 -10.68 -17.45 -6.87
CA VAL A 537 -9.79 -16.63 -7.70
C VAL A 537 -9.28 -17.51 -8.85
N ASP A 538 -9.75 -17.23 -10.07
CA ASP A 538 -9.24 -17.88 -11.28
C ASP A 538 -7.79 -17.40 -11.46
N LEU A 539 -6.84 -18.19 -10.93
CA LEU A 539 -5.41 -18.01 -11.15
C LEU A 539 -5.09 -18.42 -12.59
N SER A 540 -5.63 -17.69 -13.57
CA SER A 540 -5.13 -17.78 -14.93
C SER A 540 -3.74 -17.16 -14.94
N ASP A 541 -2.74 -18.03 -14.87
CA ASP A 541 -1.34 -17.73 -15.10
C ASP A 541 -1.18 -16.84 -16.35
N ALA A 542 -0.93 -15.55 -16.12
CA ALA A 542 -0.22 -14.70 -17.07
C ALA A 542 1.18 -14.42 -16.48
N PRO A 543 2.19 -15.25 -16.79
CA PRO A 543 3.57 -14.89 -16.53
C PRO A 543 4.06 -14.02 -17.70
N SER A 544 3.76 -12.72 -17.69
CA SER A 544 4.31 -11.66 -18.56
C SER A 544 3.55 -10.37 -18.19
N ASP A 545 4.14 -9.25 -17.80
CA ASP A 545 5.36 -8.63 -18.30
C ASP A 545 6.08 -7.81 -17.20
N LEU A 546 7.41 -7.65 -17.39
CA LEU A 546 8.36 -6.78 -16.66
C LEU A 546 8.75 -7.29 -15.24
N SER A 547 9.98 -7.68 -14.87
CA SER A 547 11.35 -7.70 -15.40
C SER A 547 12.11 -8.74 -14.53
N SER A 548 12.99 -9.60 -15.05
CA SER A 548 14.41 -9.31 -15.25
C SER A 548 15.05 -10.41 -16.12
N ILE A 549 15.94 -9.97 -16.99
CA ILE A 549 16.68 -10.76 -17.98
C ILE A 549 17.76 -11.61 -17.29
N ASP A 550 17.45 -12.88 -17.00
CA ASP A 550 18.47 -13.90 -16.71
C ASP A 550 18.70 -14.72 -17.99
N ALA A 551 19.69 -14.30 -18.77
CA ALA A 551 20.20 -15.05 -19.90
C ALA A 551 21.47 -15.82 -19.49
N ASP A 552 21.36 -17.14 -19.67
CA ASP A 552 22.39 -18.14 -19.88
C ASP A 552 23.11 -18.74 -18.66
N SER A 553 22.52 -19.82 -18.14
CA SER A 553 23.31 -21.00 -17.74
C SER A 553 22.64 -22.29 -18.22
N ASP A 554 23.20 -22.85 -19.30
CA ASP A 554 22.95 -24.22 -19.76
C ASP A 554 23.31 -25.26 -18.67
N PRO A 555 22.48 -26.30 -18.47
CA PRO A 555 22.97 -27.56 -17.93
C PRO A 555 22.54 -28.72 -18.85
N GLU A 556 23.39 -29.06 -19.83
CA GLU A 556 23.31 -30.32 -20.58
C GLU A 556 24.70 -30.94 -20.65
N ALA A 557 25.07 -31.68 -19.60
CA ALA A 557 26.03 -32.79 -19.69
C ALA A 557 25.96 -33.65 -18.43
N LEU A 558 25.20 -34.75 -18.53
CA LEU A 558 25.52 -36.12 -18.07
C LEU A 558 24.28 -36.83 -17.50
N LEU A 559 23.51 -37.46 -18.39
CA LEU A 559 22.80 -38.70 -18.05
C LEU A 559 23.62 -39.87 -18.59
N GLY A 560 23.96 -40.79 -17.68
CA GLY A 560 24.75 -41.98 -17.96
C GLY A 560 24.70 -42.96 -16.77
N ASP A 561 23.51 -43.49 -16.53
CA ASP A 561 23.17 -44.88 -16.21
C ASP A 561 23.86 -45.65 -15.04
N GLU A 562 22.98 -46.10 -14.15
CA GLU A 562 22.86 -47.46 -13.59
C GLU A 562 23.79 -48.01 -12.47
N THR A 563 23.08 -48.56 -11.46
CA THR A 563 23.39 -49.66 -10.51
C THR A 563 23.85 -49.39 -9.06
N ASP A 564 22.98 -49.84 -8.14
CA ASP A 564 23.19 -50.67 -6.94
C ASP A 564 24.33 -50.34 -5.95
N ASP A 565 23.99 -50.01 -4.70
CA ASP A 565 23.81 -50.97 -3.59
C ASP A 565 23.87 -50.26 -2.22
N GLU A 566 23.14 -50.83 -1.26
CA GLU A 566 23.12 -50.47 0.16
C GLU A 566 24.52 -50.56 0.81
N LEU A 567 24.76 -49.84 1.92
CA LEU A 567 25.30 -50.36 3.18
C LEU A 567 25.61 -49.25 4.22
N ASP A 568 25.27 -49.59 5.47
CA ASP A 568 25.50 -48.87 6.72
C ASP A 568 26.98 -48.75 7.16
N SER A 569 27.21 -47.77 8.05
CA SER A 569 28.06 -47.80 9.25
C SER A 569 29.58 -47.47 9.19
N ASP A 570 29.93 -46.58 10.12
CA ASP A 570 31.15 -46.48 10.94
C ASP A 570 32.40 -45.71 10.47
N SER A 571 32.55 -44.56 11.15
CA SER A 571 33.72 -44.10 11.92
C SER A 571 34.93 -43.46 11.22
N GLU A 572 35.12 -42.18 11.57
CA GLU A 572 36.34 -41.46 11.97
C GLU A 572 37.60 -41.53 11.09
N LEU A 573 38.09 -40.35 10.66
CA LEU A 573 39.41 -39.81 11.04
C LEU A 573 39.61 -38.37 10.52
N ASP A 574 40.13 -37.52 11.43
CA ASP A 574 40.61 -36.13 11.36
C ASP A 574 41.10 -35.61 9.99
N SER A 575 40.91 -34.33 9.64
CA SER A 575 41.79 -33.20 10.07
C SER A 575 41.27 -31.83 9.55
N PRO A 576 41.75 -30.69 10.09
CA PRO A 576 41.12 -29.37 10.05
C PRO A 576 41.56 -28.50 8.86
N ASP A 577 40.80 -27.44 8.56
CA ASP A 577 41.30 -26.06 8.38
C ASP A 577 40.25 -25.18 7.68
N SER A 578 39.72 -24.19 8.42
CA SER A 578 39.48 -22.86 7.84
C SER A 578 40.81 -22.11 7.89
N PRO A 579 41.20 -21.34 6.86
CA PRO A 579 40.78 -19.94 6.87
C PRO A 579 40.66 -19.28 5.48
N SER A 580 39.73 -18.34 5.32
CA SER A 580 39.99 -17.13 4.52
C SER A 580 38.96 -16.03 4.78
N GLY A 581 39.19 -15.30 5.88
CA GLY A 581 39.09 -13.85 5.81
C GLY A 581 40.39 -13.34 5.18
N PHE A 582 40.30 -12.66 4.06
CA PHE A 582 41.40 -11.81 3.57
C PHE A 582 40.80 -10.52 3.02
N GLY A 583 41.07 -9.44 3.75
CA GLY A 583 40.88 -8.08 3.26
C GLY A 583 41.78 -7.82 2.06
N SER A 584 41.23 -7.07 1.12
CA SER A 584 41.91 -6.50 -0.04
C SER A 584 43.16 -5.73 0.39
N VAL A 585 44.33 -6.17 -0.08
CA VAL A 585 45.59 -5.44 0.02
C VAL A 585 45.97 -5.03 -1.40
N SER A 586 45.76 -3.75 -1.71
CA SER A 586 46.20 -3.14 -2.97
C SER A 586 47.73 -3.05 -3.00
N LEU A 587 48.36 -3.74 -3.95
CA LEU A 587 49.81 -3.66 -4.22
C LEU A 587 50.04 -2.77 -5.44
N THR A 588 50.35 -1.49 -5.20
CA THR A 588 50.78 -0.56 -6.24
C THR A 588 52.22 -0.88 -6.68
N LEU A 589 52.40 -1.35 -7.93
CA LEU A 589 53.70 -1.34 -8.61
C LEU A 589 53.93 0.01 -9.32
N PRO A 590 55.17 0.47 -9.47
CA PRO A 590 55.47 1.75 -10.10
C PRO A 590 55.60 1.59 -11.63
N ASP A 591 54.47 1.61 -12.33
CA ASP A 591 54.31 2.26 -13.65
C ASP A 591 52.83 2.17 -14.09
N GLY A 592 52.05 3.24 -13.89
CA GLY A 592 50.82 3.68 -14.58
C GLY A 592 49.75 2.74 -15.18
N THR A 593 49.76 1.43 -15.00
CA THR A 593 48.68 0.53 -15.47
C THR A 593 48.04 -0.19 -14.30
N GLU A 594 46.84 0.23 -13.94
CA GLU A 594 46.03 -0.38 -12.89
C GLU A 594 45.71 -1.85 -13.23
N SER A 595 46.23 -2.78 -12.44
CA SER A 595 45.85 -4.19 -12.51
C SER A 595 44.52 -4.38 -11.79
N GLN A 596 43.42 -4.02 -12.45
CA GLN A 596 42.07 -4.38 -11.97
C GLN A 596 41.94 -5.91 -11.91
N THR A 597 41.43 -6.42 -10.80
CA THR A 597 41.06 -7.83 -10.68
C THR A 597 39.94 -8.17 -11.67
N TYR A 598 39.80 -9.44 -12.06
CA TYR A 598 38.78 -9.85 -13.03
C TYR A 598 37.35 -9.51 -12.57
N GLY A 599 37.07 -9.60 -11.25
CA GLY A 599 35.79 -9.20 -10.67
C GLY A 599 35.52 -7.69 -10.78
N GLU A 600 36.53 -6.85 -10.46
CA GLU A 600 36.41 -5.39 -10.60
C GLU A 600 36.16 -4.98 -12.06
N LYS A 601 36.75 -5.70 -13.03
CA LYS A 601 36.50 -5.46 -14.46
C LYS A 601 35.04 -5.73 -14.84
N VAL A 602 34.49 -6.87 -14.43
CA VAL A 602 33.09 -7.22 -14.70
C VAL A 602 32.13 -6.22 -14.05
N GLU A 603 32.40 -5.82 -12.80
CA GLU A 603 31.61 -4.78 -12.11
C GLU A 603 31.73 -3.41 -12.78
N THR A 604 32.90 -3.04 -13.33
CA THR A 604 33.03 -1.80 -14.11
C THR A 604 32.27 -1.86 -15.42
N GLU A 605 32.28 -3.00 -16.12
CA GLU A 605 31.55 -3.19 -17.38
C GLU A 605 30.03 -3.16 -17.16
N ASN A 606 29.54 -3.78 -16.08
CA ASN A 606 28.13 -3.74 -15.70
C ASN A 606 27.68 -2.32 -15.34
N ARG A 607 28.47 -1.57 -14.57
CA ARG A 607 28.15 -0.16 -14.28
C ARG A 607 28.12 0.70 -15.55
N LEU A 608 29.00 0.43 -16.51
CA LEU A 608 29.03 1.13 -17.79
C LEU A 608 27.84 0.77 -18.68
N SER A 609 27.39 -0.49 -18.67
CA SER A 609 26.22 -0.92 -19.44
C SER A 609 24.93 -0.36 -18.85
N GLU A 610 24.74 -0.43 -17.53
CA GLU A 610 23.62 0.18 -16.80
C GLU A 610 23.56 1.69 -17.07
N PHE A 611 24.69 2.39 -16.95
CA PHE A 611 24.76 3.82 -17.26
C PHE A 611 24.33 4.11 -18.71
N ARG A 612 24.76 3.31 -19.68
CA ARG A 612 24.40 3.51 -21.10
C ARG A 612 22.90 3.29 -21.34
N VAL A 613 22.29 2.31 -20.68
CA VAL A 613 20.86 2.05 -20.80
C VAL A 613 20.07 3.21 -20.20
N GLU A 614 20.37 3.59 -18.96
CA GLU A 614 19.66 4.67 -18.26
C GLU A 614 19.86 6.04 -18.94
N ALA A 615 21.07 6.33 -19.41
CA ALA A 615 21.36 7.59 -20.12
C ALA A 615 20.62 7.68 -21.46
N ASN A 616 20.46 6.57 -22.19
CA ASN A 616 19.64 6.57 -23.41
C ASN A 616 18.17 6.73 -23.07
N ALA A 617 17.64 6.03 -22.06
CA ALA A 617 16.25 6.18 -21.63
C ALA A 617 15.95 7.63 -21.20
N SER A 618 16.85 8.26 -20.43
CA SER A 618 16.73 9.66 -20.01
C SER A 618 16.68 10.61 -21.22
N LEU A 619 17.54 10.38 -22.22
CA LEU A 619 17.56 11.16 -23.46
C LEU A 619 16.31 10.93 -24.33
N GLU A 620 15.74 9.71 -24.32
CA GLU A 620 14.48 9.40 -25.01
C GLU A 620 13.30 10.13 -24.36
N ARG A 621 13.15 10.05 -23.03
CA ARG A 621 12.13 10.80 -22.28
C ARG A 621 12.27 12.30 -22.55
N ALA A 622 13.48 12.84 -22.50
CA ALA A 622 13.74 14.25 -22.77
C ALA A 622 13.36 14.70 -24.19
N PHE A 623 13.41 13.78 -25.16
CA PHE A 623 12.99 14.05 -26.53
C PHE A 623 11.46 14.00 -26.69
N GLU A 624 10.81 13.00 -26.08
CA GLU A 624 9.36 12.81 -26.14
C GLU A 624 8.60 13.94 -25.42
N GLU A 625 9.07 14.28 -24.22
CA GLU A 625 8.49 15.34 -23.38
C GLU A 625 8.95 16.76 -23.78
N ASN A 626 9.87 16.87 -24.74
CA ASN A 626 10.41 18.13 -25.24
C ASN A 626 11.12 19.01 -24.19
N HIS A 627 11.85 18.41 -23.25
CA HIS A 627 12.61 19.13 -22.22
C HIS A 627 13.60 20.15 -22.78
N ALA A 628 13.93 21.14 -21.96
CA ALA A 628 15.04 22.05 -22.24
C ALA A 628 16.38 21.29 -22.19
N PRO A 629 17.32 21.57 -23.11
CA PRO A 629 18.60 20.86 -23.17
C PRO A 629 19.42 20.98 -21.87
N ASP A 630 19.25 22.07 -21.12
CA ASP A 630 19.91 22.31 -19.83
C ASP A 630 19.41 21.34 -18.74
N ASN A 631 18.12 20.98 -18.75
CA ASN A 631 17.57 20.00 -17.80
C ASN A 631 18.14 18.61 -18.06
N ALA A 632 18.19 18.20 -19.34
CA ALA A 632 18.81 16.94 -19.75
C ALA A 632 20.31 16.90 -19.40
N ALA A 633 21.01 18.03 -19.48
CA ALA A 633 22.41 18.12 -19.07
C ALA A 633 22.59 17.92 -17.56
N ILE A 634 21.71 18.52 -16.74
CA ILE A 634 21.71 18.33 -15.28
C ILE A 634 21.45 16.85 -14.94
N GLU A 635 20.46 16.22 -15.58
CA GLU A 635 20.11 14.81 -15.37
C GLU A 635 21.26 13.86 -15.73
N LEU A 636 21.89 14.07 -16.90
CA LEU A 636 23.06 13.29 -17.31
C LEU A 636 24.27 13.51 -16.39
N LYS A 637 24.43 14.74 -15.87
CA LYS A 637 25.49 15.05 -14.90
C LYS A 637 25.22 14.36 -13.57
N THR A 638 23.98 14.36 -13.08
CA THR A 638 23.61 13.63 -11.86
C THR A 638 23.78 12.12 -12.04
N LEU A 639 23.35 11.57 -13.19
CA LEU A 639 23.52 10.16 -13.51
C LEU A 639 25.00 9.78 -13.59
N ARG A 640 25.84 10.61 -14.21
CA ARG A 640 27.30 10.42 -14.22
C ARG A 640 27.88 10.39 -12.81
N MET A 641 27.45 11.31 -11.94
CA MET A 641 27.92 11.35 -10.55
C MET A 641 27.47 10.12 -9.77
N ALA A 642 26.24 9.63 -9.99
CA ALA A 642 25.70 8.44 -9.36
C ALA A 642 26.44 7.16 -9.79
N SER A 643 26.68 6.99 -11.10
CA SER A 643 27.36 5.80 -11.65
C SER A 643 28.89 5.88 -11.57
N ASN A 644 29.46 7.02 -11.18
CA ASN A 644 30.90 7.30 -11.13
C ASN A 644 31.62 6.95 -12.46
N VAL A 645 31.05 7.40 -13.57
CA VAL A 645 31.50 7.10 -14.94
C VAL A 645 32.36 8.24 -15.49
N PRO A 646 33.45 7.98 -16.24
CA PRO A 646 34.27 9.03 -16.84
C PRO A 646 33.48 9.89 -17.84
N PRO A 647 33.79 11.19 -17.97
CA PRO A 647 33.07 12.10 -18.86
C PRO A 647 33.15 11.71 -20.35
N SER A 648 34.15 10.90 -20.73
CA SER A 648 34.27 10.34 -22.09
C SER A 648 33.11 9.44 -22.49
N GLU A 649 32.54 8.68 -21.55
CA GLU A 649 31.42 7.79 -21.84
C GLU A 649 30.11 8.56 -21.99
N VAL A 650 29.91 9.62 -21.19
CA VAL A 650 28.76 10.53 -21.36
C VAL A 650 28.79 11.17 -22.75
N ARG A 651 29.95 11.65 -23.19
CA ARG A 651 30.14 12.16 -24.56
C ARG A 651 29.77 11.12 -25.61
N ARG A 652 30.21 9.87 -25.43
CA ARG A 652 29.91 8.78 -26.36
C ARG A 652 28.42 8.52 -26.50
N VAL A 653 27.69 8.46 -25.40
CA VAL A 653 26.24 8.20 -25.40
C VAL A 653 25.47 9.37 -26.01
N VAL A 654 25.72 10.60 -25.54
CA VAL A 654 25.02 11.80 -26.03
C VAL A 654 25.25 12.02 -27.52
N ILE A 655 26.50 11.95 -27.98
CA ILE A 655 26.85 12.15 -29.38
C ILE A 655 26.28 11.01 -30.24
N ALA A 656 26.36 9.75 -29.79
CA ALA A 656 25.76 8.64 -30.51
C ALA A 656 24.23 8.79 -30.63
N PHE A 657 23.56 9.23 -29.57
CA PHE A 657 22.11 9.42 -29.54
C PHE A 657 21.65 10.53 -30.50
N VAL A 658 22.28 11.71 -30.43
CA VAL A 658 21.97 12.84 -31.33
C VAL A 658 22.21 12.45 -32.77
N LEU A 659 23.31 11.75 -33.07
CA LEU A 659 23.63 11.32 -34.43
C LEU A 659 22.75 10.18 -34.94
N ALA A 660 22.24 9.30 -34.07
CA ALA A 660 21.32 8.22 -34.43
C ALA A 660 20.01 8.74 -35.02
N ARG A 661 19.54 9.90 -34.56
CA ARG A 661 18.31 10.54 -35.04
C ARG A 661 18.54 11.55 -36.19
N CYS A 662 19.78 11.75 -36.62
CA CYS A 662 20.11 12.58 -37.78
C CYS A 662 19.97 11.80 -39.09
N ASP A 663 19.01 12.18 -39.95
CA ASP A 663 18.80 11.53 -41.25
C ASP A 663 19.41 12.30 -42.44
N VAL A 664 19.88 11.55 -43.44
CA VAL A 664 20.52 12.07 -44.67
C VAL A 664 19.48 12.70 -45.61
N GLU A 665 18.22 12.26 -45.55
CA GLU A 665 17.18 12.64 -46.50
C GLU A 665 16.47 13.95 -46.12
N ARG A 666 16.57 14.41 -44.87
CA ARG A 666 15.89 15.61 -44.35
C ARG A 666 16.86 16.59 -43.66
N PRO A 667 17.63 17.38 -44.41
CA PRO A 667 18.65 18.28 -43.85
C PRO A 667 18.10 19.44 -43.01
N LYS A 668 16.80 19.77 -43.14
CA LYS A 668 16.15 20.84 -42.36
C LYS A 668 15.84 20.38 -40.93
N GLU A 669 15.22 19.21 -40.79
CA GLU A 669 14.91 18.63 -39.47
C GLU A 669 16.21 18.35 -38.68
N THR A 670 17.26 17.89 -39.35
CA THR A 670 18.59 17.73 -38.75
C THR A 670 19.20 19.06 -38.29
N ALA A 671 18.96 20.15 -39.01
CA ALA A 671 19.43 21.47 -38.59
C ALA A 671 18.68 21.95 -37.35
N ASP A 672 17.34 21.89 -37.36
CA ASP A 672 16.51 22.32 -36.22
C ASP A 672 16.80 21.48 -34.95
N LEU A 673 17.06 20.19 -35.11
CA LEU A 673 17.49 19.30 -34.02
C LEU A 673 18.85 19.70 -33.45
N LEU A 674 19.83 19.98 -34.31
CA LEU A 674 21.16 20.43 -33.87
C LEU A 674 21.12 21.83 -33.26
N ASP A 675 20.18 22.70 -33.65
CA ASP A 675 20.00 24.02 -33.03
C ASP A 675 19.43 23.88 -31.61
N LYS A 676 18.46 22.97 -31.40
CA LYS A 676 17.87 22.72 -30.08
C LYS A 676 18.85 22.00 -29.15
N TRP A 677 19.50 20.94 -29.63
CA TRP A 677 20.41 20.10 -28.83
C TRP A 677 21.86 20.58 -28.85
N GLY A 678 22.14 21.69 -29.54
CA GLY A 678 23.47 22.25 -29.63
C GLY A 678 24.01 22.75 -28.28
N ALA A 679 23.13 23.23 -27.41
CA ALA A 679 23.48 23.61 -26.04
C ALA A 679 24.01 22.41 -25.22
N LEU A 680 23.31 21.27 -25.29
CA LEU A 680 23.72 20.02 -24.62
C LEU A 680 25.08 19.53 -25.14
N PHE A 681 25.27 19.54 -26.46
CA PHE A 681 26.55 19.15 -27.06
C PHE A 681 27.69 20.11 -26.65
N ARG A 682 27.44 21.42 -26.58
CA ARG A 682 28.42 22.41 -26.12
C ARG A 682 28.85 22.13 -24.69
N GLU A 683 27.91 21.88 -23.78
CA GLU A 683 28.21 21.56 -22.38
C GLU A 683 29.01 20.26 -22.24
N VAL A 684 28.61 19.21 -22.96
CA VAL A 684 29.25 17.89 -22.92
C VAL A 684 30.65 17.90 -23.58
N SER A 685 30.89 18.80 -24.52
CA SER A 685 32.16 18.95 -25.24
C SER A 685 33.18 19.89 -24.57
N HIS A 686 32.77 20.69 -23.57
CA HIS A 686 33.64 21.68 -22.91
C HIS A 686 34.92 21.08 -22.31
N ASP A 687 34.83 19.87 -21.75
CA ASP A 687 35.95 19.23 -21.04
C ASP A 687 37.02 18.64 -21.98
N ASP A 688 36.63 18.11 -23.14
CA ASP A 688 37.55 17.51 -24.13
C ASP A 688 36.93 17.54 -25.55
N GLN A 689 37.14 18.66 -26.23
CA GLN A 689 36.65 18.90 -27.59
C GLN A 689 37.28 17.94 -28.63
N ILE A 690 38.49 17.45 -28.39
CA ILE A 690 39.22 16.57 -29.32
C ILE A 690 38.57 15.18 -29.32
N ASP A 691 38.24 14.67 -28.14
CA ASP A 691 37.55 13.39 -27.98
C ASP A 691 36.13 13.46 -28.56
N ALA A 692 35.40 14.56 -28.38
CA ALA A 692 34.07 14.76 -28.97
C ALA A 692 34.09 14.64 -30.51
N ILE A 693 35.04 15.28 -31.19
CA ILE A 693 35.18 15.17 -32.66
C ILE A 693 35.59 13.74 -33.06
N ALA A 694 36.46 13.09 -32.29
CA ALA A 694 36.89 11.71 -32.56
C ALA A 694 35.75 10.68 -32.39
N VAL A 695 34.87 10.88 -31.39
CA VAL A 695 33.65 10.09 -31.19
C VAL A 695 32.70 10.31 -32.36
N MET A 696 32.46 11.55 -32.76
CA MET A 696 31.63 11.90 -33.92
C MET A 696 32.16 11.27 -35.22
N GLN A 697 33.47 11.34 -35.45
CA GLN A 697 34.13 10.70 -36.60
C GLN A 697 33.97 9.17 -36.57
N SER A 698 34.17 8.55 -35.40
CA SER A 698 34.08 7.10 -35.28
C SER A 698 32.64 6.59 -35.41
N TYR A 699 31.65 7.33 -34.92
CA TYR A 699 30.23 7.05 -35.15
C TYR A 699 29.85 7.16 -36.64
N CYS A 700 30.24 8.24 -37.32
CA CYS A 700 30.00 8.39 -38.77
C CYS A 700 30.75 7.37 -39.64
N ALA A 701 31.81 6.74 -39.12
CA ALA A 701 32.52 5.66 -39.78
C ALA A 701 31.85 4.29 -39.58
N MET A 702 31.08 4.12 -38.49
CA MET A 702 30.29 2.91 -38.24
C MET A 702 29.01 2.85 -39.09
N HIS A 703 28.40 4.01 -39.36
CA HIS A 703 27.18 4.10 -40.18
C HIS A 703 27.46 4.66 -41.58
N LEU A 704 27.43 3.79 -42.61
CA LEU A 704 27.79 4.10 -44.01
C LEU A 704 26.90 5.21 -44.63
N SER A 705 25.68 5.40 -44.11
CA SER A 705 24.74 6.46 -44.51
C SER A 705 25.21 7.84 -44.05
N HIS A 706 25.75 7.93 -42.83
CA HIS A 706 26.18 9.17 -42.18
C HIS A 706 27.56 9.65 -42.64
N THR A 707 28.29 8.86 -43.42
CA THR A 707 29.60 9.26 -43.99
C THR A 707 29.50 10.49 -44.91
N ARG A 708 28.31 10.78 -45.47
CA ARG A 708 28.05 12.01 -46.26
C ARG A 708 27.62 13.20 -45.40
N LEU A 709 27.13 12.96 -44.18
CA LEU A 709 26.68 13.98 -43.22
C LEU A 709 27.84 14.60 -42.41
N PHE A 710 28.96 13.88 -42.27
CA PHE A 710 30.08 14.34 -41.45
C PHE A 710 30.63 15.73 -41.83
N LEU A 711 30.74 16.05 -43.13
CA LEU A 711 31.28 17.35 -43.57
C LEU A 711 30.30 18.52 -43.32
N PRO A 712 29.00 18.42 -43.69
CA PRO A 712 28.00 19.40 -43.26
C PRO A 712 27.92 19.57 -41.74
N LEU A 713 27.99 18.47 -40.99
CA LEU A 713 27.88 18.49 -39.54
C LEU A 713 29.11 19.14 -38.88
N LEU A 714 30.32 18.84 -39.37
CA LEU A 714 31.55 19.51 -38.92
C LEU A 714 31.52 21.02 -39.22
N LYS A 715 30.98 21.44 -40.37
CA LYS A 715 30.79 22.86 -40.70
C LYS A 715 29.76 23.52 -39.78
N LYS A 716 28.70 22.82 -39.41
CA LYS A 716 27.69 23.35 -38.49
C LYS A 716 28.25 23.49 -37.07
N VAL A 717 28.94 22.47 -36.57
CA VAL A 717 29.64 22.49 -35.27
C VAL A 717 30.65 23.64 -35.19
N TYR A 718 31.32 23.95 -36.30
CA TYR A 718 32.20 25.12 -36.44
C TYR A 718 31.41 26.45 -36.40
N ASN A 719 30.37 26.58 -37.23
CA ASN A 719 29.58 27.81 -37.32
C ASN A 719 28.81 28.16 -36.03
N ASP A 720 28.37 27.15 -35.26
CA ASP A 720 27.63 27.32 -34.00
C ASP A 720 28.56 27.48 -32.78
N GLU A 721 29.87 27.64 -33.02
CA GLU A 721 30.92 27.81 -32.01
C GLU A 721 30.87 26.73 -30.92
N MET A 722 30.55 25.50 -31.31
CA MET A 722 30.47 24.38 -30.36
C MET A 722 31.86 23.85 -30.02
N VAL A 723 32.79 23.95 -30.96
CA VAL A 723 34.20 23.54 -30.82
C VAL A 723 35.11 24.63 -31.35
N SER A 724 36.19 24.91 -30.63
CA SER A 724 37.16 25.94 -31.03
C SER A 724 37.97 25.57 -32.27
N ASP A 725 38.40 26.58 -33.02
CA ASP A 725 39.27 26.48 -34.19
C ASP A 725 40.55 25.69 -33.86
N ASP A 726 41.16 26.01 -32.72
CA ASP A 726 42.35 25.36 -32.19
C ASP A 726 42.11 23.88 -31.89
N ALA A 727 40.92 23.50 -31.39
CA ALA A 727 40.58 22.11 -31.11
C ALA A 727 40.39 21.27 -32.38
N ILE A 728 39.83 21.85 -33.46
CA ILE A 728 39.73 21.17 -34.78
C ILE A 728 41.13 20.95 -35.36
N LEU A 729 42.01 21.94 -35.26
CA LEU A 729 43.41 21.84 -35.69
C LEU A 729 44.21 20.84 -34.84
N ALA A 730 44.01 20.86 -33.52
CA ALA A 730 44.63 19.93 -32.59
C ALA A 730 44.14 18.49 -32.84
N TRP A 731 42.85 18.27 -33.08
CA TRP A 731 42.30 16.97 -33.46
C TRP A 731 42.92 16.43 -34.74
N TRP A 732 43.09 17.29 -35.76
CA TRP A 732 43.76 16.90 -37.00
C TRP A 732 45.21 16.43 -36.76
N ARG A 733 45.92 17.07 -35.83
CA ARG A 733 47.31 16.73 -35.46
C ARG A 733 47.37 15.50 -34.52
N HIS A 734 46.34 15.25 -33.70
CA HIS A 734 46.33 14.25 -32.64
C HIS A 734 46.19 12.80 -33.17
N PRO A 735 46.82 11.79 -32.51
CA PRO A 735 46.69 10.37 -32.88
C PRO A 735 45.26 9.81 -32.79
N SER A 736 44.37 10.41 -31.99
CA SER A 736 42.97 9.99 -31.86
C SER A 736 42.17 10.09 -33.16
N SER A 737 42.56 10.99 -34.08
CA SER A 737 41.97 11.09 -35.43
C SER A 737 42.34 9.93 -36.37
N ARG A 738 43.23 9.02 -35.93
CA ARG A 738 43.70 7.84 -36.67
C ARG A 738 43.23 6.52 -36.05
N LYS A 739 42.68 6.55 -34.84
CA LYS A 739 42.21 5.37 -34.09
C LYS A 739 40.69 5.39 -33.98
N VAL A 740 40.08 4.21 -33.85
CA VAL A 740 38.66 4.10 -33.51
C VAL A 740 38.56 4.23 -31.99
N VAL A 741 37.66 5.10 -31.52
CA VAL A 741 37.50 5.40 -30.09
C VAL A 741 36.61 4.35 -29.39
N TYR A 742 35.78 3.63 -30.15
CA TYR A 742 35.01 2.48 -29.67
C TYR A 742 35.88 1.23 -29.56
N GLU A 743 35.74 0.49 -28.47
CA GLU A 743 36.21 -0.90 -28.38
C GLU A 743 35.34 -1.75 -29.30
N LEU A 744 35.93 -2.23 -30.39
CA LEU A 744 35.28 -3.07 -31.40
C LEU A 744 36.09 -4.34 -31.58
N ASP A 745 35.42 -5.45 -31.90
CA ASP A 745 36.07 -6.67 -32.37
C ASP A 745 37.12 -6.35 -33.45
N GLU A 746 38.28 -7.00 -33.37
CA GLU A 746 39.43 -6.77 -34.28
C GLU A 746 39.03 -6.81 -35.78
N LYS A 747 37.99 -7.60 -36.12
CA LYS A 747 37.41 -7.72 -37.47
C LYS A 747 36.64 -6.47 -37.93
N ARG A 748 35.85 -5.86 -37.03
CA ARG A 748 35.10 -4.62 -37.31
C ARG A 748 36.05 -3.43 -37.34
N GLU A 749 37.02 -3.41 -36.42
CA GLU A 749 38.04 -2.34 -36.35
C GLU A 749 38.85 -2.25 -37.66
N ALA A 750 39.21 -3.39 -38.27
CA ALA A 750 39.92 -3.44 -39.56
C ALA A 750 39.13 -2.87 -40.74
N THR A 751 37.79 -2.91 -40.69
CA THR A 751 36.90 -2.40 -41.73
C THR A 751 36.60 -0.90 -41.56
N VAL A 752 36.56 -0.42 -40.31
CA VAL A 752 36.21 0.97 -39.97
C VAL A 752 37.42 1.90 -40.08
N LYS A 753 38.64 1.44 -39.75
CA LYS A 753 39.90 2.22 -39.90
C LYS A 753 40.10 2.90 -41.26
N PRO A 754 39.90 2.24 -42.42
CA PRO A 754 40.06 2.91 -43.72
C PRO A 754 38.98 3.99 -43.97
N VAL A 755 37.76 3.81 -43.46
CA VAL A 755 36.66 4.79 -43.58
C VAL A 755 36.92 6.02 -42.71
N VAL A 756 37.44 5.85 -41.50
CA VAL A 756 37.89 6.94 -40.61
C VAL A 756 38.96 7.80 -41.31
N LEU A 757 39.92 7.16 -41.99
CA LEU A 757 40.96 7.85 -42.78
C LEU A 757 40.40 8.54 -44.03
N GLU A 758 39.36 8.01 -44.65
CA GLU A 758 38.67 8.66 -45.77
C GLU A 758 37.88 9.90 -45.31
N LEU A 759 37.14 9.80 -44.21
CA LEU A 759 36.43 10.92 -43.58
C LEU A 759 37.38 12.03 -43.18
N ARG A 760 38.55 11.66 -42.66
CA ARG A 760 39.64 12.61 -42.39
C ARG A 760 40.05 13.34 -43.67
N LYS A 761 40.38 12.64 -44.76
CA LYS A 761 40.72 13.29 -46.04
C LYS A 761 39.62 14.22 -46.56
N ARG A 762 38.35 13.88 -46.34
CA ARG A 762 37.21 14.72 -46.71
C ARG A 762 37.06 15.99 -45.88
N ALA A 763 37.59 16.02 -44.65
CA ALA A 763 37.59 17.20 -43.78
C ALA A 763 38.72 18.19 -44.09
N GLU A 764 39.72 17.80 -44.90
CA GLU A 764 40.86 18.64 -45.29
C GLU A 764 40.51 20.03 -45.85
N PRO A 765 39.47 20.21 -46.69
CA PRO A 765 39.09 21.54 -47.19
C PRO A 765 38.57 22.48 -46.11
N VAL A 766 37.93 21.96 -45.06
CA VAL A 766 37.44 22.78 -43.92
C VAL A 766 38.61 23.21 -43.05
N VAL A 767 39.55 22.30 -42.79
CA VAL A 767 40.78 22.61 -42.04
C VAL A 767 41.63 23.66 -42.76
N ARG A 768 41.72 23.60 -44.10
CA ARG A 768 42.42 24.63 -44.89
C ARG A 768 41.73 25.98 -44.82
N HIS A 769 40.39 26.00 -44.87
CA HIS A 769 39.64 27.26 -44.73
C HIS A 769 39.87 27.93 -43.37
N ILE A 770 39.93 27.15 -42.28
CA ILE A 770 40.21 27.64 -40.93
C ILE A 770 41.65 28.20 -40.82
N LEU A 771 42.63 27.53 -41.45
CA LEU A 771 44.02 28.03 -41.50
C LEU A 771 44.14 29.33 -42.31
N GLU A 772 43.47 29.40 -43.46
CA GLU A 772 43.44 30.60 -44.31
C GLU A 772 42.73 31.78 -43.62
N SER A 773 41.70 31.53 -42.81
CA SER A 773 41.03 32.59 -42.04
C SER A 773 41.86 33.08 -40.85
N GLN A 774 42.60 32.19 -40.17
CA GLN A 774 43.53 32.60 -39.09
C GLN A 774 44.71 33.43 -39.61
N GLU A 775 45.29 33.05 -40.76
CA GLU A 775 46.36 33.84 -41.40
C GLU A 775 45.86 35.24 -41.83
N SER A 776 44.61 35.38 -42.27
CA SER A 776 44.04 36.70 -42.62
C SER A 776 43.76 37.59 -41.40
N SER A 777 43.39 37.03 -40.25
CA SER A 777 43.19 37.83 -39.03
C SER A 777 44.51 38.28 -38.40
N GLU A 778 45.57 37.49 -38.51
CA GLU A 778 46.91 37.88 -38.05
C GLU A 778 47.54 38.98 -38.94
N GLU A 779 47.21 39.04 -40.24
CA GLU A 779 47.63 40.13 -41.12
C GLU A 779 46.86 41.44 -40.86
N ASP A 780 45.59 41.38 -40.48
CA ASP A 780 44.78 42.56 -40.14
C ASP A 780 45.19 43.18 -38.77
N ASP A 781 45.61 42.37 -37.79
CA ASP A 781 46.09 42.84 -36.48
C ASP A 781 47.48 43.52 -36.56
N GLU A 782 48.29 43.23 -37.59
CA GLU A 782 49.58 43.92 -37.84
C GLU A 782 49.42 45.28 -38.56
N GLU A 783 48.29 45.57 -39.21
CA GLU A 783 48.04 46.86 -39.88
C GLU A 783 47.48 47.94 -38.93
N ASP A 784 46.90 47.58 -37.78
CA ASP A 784 46.34 48.54 -36.80
C ASP A 784 47.38 49.10 -35.79
N ASP A 785 48.60 48.57 -35.77
CA ASP A 785 49.69 49.06 -34.89
C ASP A 785 50.56 50.17 -35.53
N ASP A 786 50.25 50.59 -36.77
CA ASP A 786 51.04 51.58 -37.54
C ASP A 786 50.25 52.89 -37.94
N GLU A 787 49.20 53.28 -37.21
CA GLU A 787 48.60 54.66 -37.26
C GLU A 787 48.70 55.49 -35.97
#